data_AF-A0A7V9E017-F1
#
_entry.id   AF-A0A7V9E017-F1
#
_cell.length_a   1.000
_cell.length_b   1.000
_cell.length_c   1.000
_cell.angle_alpha   90.00
_cell.angle_beta   90.00
_cell.angle_gamma   90.00
#
_symmetry.space_group_name_H-M   'P 1'
#
loop_
_entity.id
_entity.type
_entity.pdbx_description
1 polymer ?
#
loop_
_entity_poly.entity_id
_entity_poly.type
_entity_poly.pdbx_seq_one_letter_code
_entity_poly.pdbx_strand_id
1 'polypeptide(L)'
;EIARVLAPLSDVGLEYVKLGQPVPTLSGGEAQRLKLAGFLATATKGRPPTRGTLFLFDEPTTGLHFDDVAKLMRAFRKLLAVGHSVIVIEHNLDVISAADWLIDLGPEGGDGGGEIVATGTPDQVIANPNSHTGRELGRYRDALANQAPRFNEPPAKFTLGVDPSTQNGRRSTKSGSNLGSNSIRILNAREHNLKSIDVEIPRDTFTVITGVSGSGKSTLAFDILFNEGQRRYLESLNAYARSIVQPAGRPDVDAIYGIPPTVAIEQRTSRGGRKSTVATLTEIYHFLRLLYVKLGVQHCPACRVPVTPQSFDTIVAQAMRELKGLHIGVLAPLVVNRKGVYTDLAKWAAGRGHTHLRVDGHFLPTAKFPRIERFKEHTIELPIADFIVQADNEDRLRGAIATALEHGHGVVTIAWPLEKLKNAIDGGAWTASLQQKSFSTKRACSSCGTSFPEADPRLFSYNSKHGWCRGCFGTGLSLSGFDAEQSGEEVWWNAWYEGETAPCESCDGKRLNPIALAVTFAGQSIADLAELPVADAGEFFNRLTLSGREAEIARDALAEIRSRLSFLEEVGLGYLALGRAAPTLSGGEAQRIRLAAQLGSNLQGVAYILDEPTIGLHPRDNRILLNALEKLEAKGNTLVVVEHDEDTIRRAKHLIDIGPAAGVRGGRVVAQGTVEDLMDAPESTTGRLLRTPLQHPLHPRRTVDDSSARLTVRGARRHNLRGIDAAFPLERLTVVTGVSGSGKSTLARDVLLANLQTVVGQRNAKEAWVGCVAIDGWRELDRVLEVDQTPIGKTPRSCPATYVGFWDAIRRLYADTLEARTRGYSASRFSFNTKGGRCDACEGQGVRTIEMSFLPDVKVLCDVCAGARFNEDTLAIKWRDKSIGEVLQMEIDEAVDFFAVHRSISHCLRLLRDVGLGYLTLGQPSPTLSGGEAQRIKLVAELSKVRDDLTRRGQRAPRTLYVLDEPTVGLHMADVEKLIHVLHRLVDGGNTVVVIEHNLDIIAEADWIFDLGPEGGAGGGRIVAQCAPAELRLKPTPTGQALLEFHQRLQPAVKSAVAGLVSGSSGYPLEKICSVSAASAQ
;
A
#
# COMPACT_ATOMS: atom_id res chain seq x y z
N GLU A 1 35.24 -40.29 -12.23
CA GLU A 1 34.62 -39.80 -13.49
C GLU A 1 33.69 -38.60 -13.28
N ILE A 2 32.72 -38.68 -12.37
CA ILE A 2 31.80 -37.57 -12.04
C ILE A 2 32.54 -36.30 -11.61
N ALA A 3 33.54 -36.41 -10.72
CA ALA A 3 34.36 -35.27 -10.30
C ALA A 3 35.07 -34.57 -11.48
N ARG A 4 35.51 -35.33 -12.50
CA ARG A 4 36.12 -34.78 -13.72
C ARG A 4 35.11 -34.00 -14.57
N VAL A 5 33.85 -34.43 -14.59
CA VAL A 5 32.76 -33.76 -15.33
C VAL A 5 32.27 -32.50 -14.60
N LEU A 6 32.37 -32.46 -13.27
CA LEU A 6 31.96 -31.32 -12.45
C LEU A 6 33.08 -30.28 -12.23
N ALA A 7 34.36 -30.65 -12.37
CA ALA A 7 35.49 -29.75 -12.19
C ALA A 7 35.39 -28.43 -12.99
N PRO A 8 34.92 -28.42 -14.26
CA PRO A 8 34.73 -27.18 -15.01
C PRO A 8 33.74 -26.18 -14.38
N LEU A 9 32.78 -26.65 -13.57
CA LEU A 9 31.86 -25.77 -12.84
C LEU A 9 32.57 -25.06 -11.69
N SER A 10 33.47 -25.75 -10.98
CA SER A 10 34.28 -25.12 -9.93
C SER A 10 35.35 -24.19 -10.51
N ASP A 11 35.90 -24.54 -11.67
CA ASP A 11 36.88 -23.69 -12.38
C ASP A 11 36.32 -22.31 -12.75
N VAL A 12 35.00 -22.18 -12.90
CA VAL A 12 34.31 -20.90 -13.17
C VAL A 12 33.63 -20.32 -11.92
N GLY A 13 33.89 -20.87 -10.74
CA GLY A 13 33.35 -20.37 -9.47
C GLY A 13 31.87 -20.69 -9.24
N LEU A 14 31.35 -21.79 -9.79
CA LEU A 14 29.97 -22.25 -9.61
C LEU A 14 29.87 -23.48 -8.66
N GLU A 15 30.86 -23.70 -7.80
CA GLU A 15 30.82 -24.81 -6.81
C GLU A 15 29.63 -24.76 -5.83
N TYR A 16 29.00 -23.59 -5.66
CA TYR A 16 27.82 -23.41 -4.79
C TYR A 16 26.48 -23.80 -5.46
N VAL A 17 26.46 -23.98 -6.79
CA VAL A 17 25.24 -24.29 -7.55
C VAL A 17 24.82 -25.74 -7.27
N LYS A 18 23.56 -25.95 -6.88
CA LYS A 18 23.03 -27.28 -6.57
C LYS A 18 22.70 -28.04 -7.85
N LEU A 19 23.08 -29.33 -7.91
CA LEU A 19 22.67 -30.21 -9.00
C LEU A 19 21.13 -30.29 -9.08
N GLY A 20 20.57 -30.01 -10.26
CA GLY A 20 19.12 -29.96 -10.47
C GLY A 20 18.48 -28.59 -10.29
N GLN A 21 19.26 -27.53 -9.96
CA GLN A 21 18.77 -26.16 -9.95
C GLN A 21 18.26 -25.74 -11.34
N PRO A 22 17.04 -25.18 -11.47
CA PRO A 22 16.52 -24.76 -12.76
C PRO A 22 17.35 -23.62 -13.37
N VAL A 23 17.77 -23.78 -14.63
CA VAL A 23 18.57 -22.77 -15.36
C VAL A 23 17.96 -21.35 -15.35
N PRO A 24 16.63 -21.15 -15.38
CA PRO A 24 16.03 -19.81 -15.29
C PRO A 24 16.23 -19.10 -13.95
N THR A 25 16.72 -19.80 -12.92
CA THR A 25 17.01 -19.21 -11.60
C THR A 25 18.44 -18.70 -11.47
N LEU A 26 19.29 -18.93 -12.48
CA LEU A 26 20.65 -18.44 -12.52
C LEU A 26 20.68 -16.98 -12.98
N SER A 27 21.53 -16.17 -12.37
CA SER A 27 21.81 -14.81 -12.83
C SER A 27 22.43 -14.82 -14.23
N GLY A 28 22.43 -13.67 -14.91
CA GLY A 28 23.05 -13.54 -16.24
C GLY A 28 24.52 -13.99 -16.24
N GLY A 29 25.31 -13.53 -15.25
CA GLY A 29 26.71 -13.94 -15.08
C GLY A 29 26.88 -15.42 -14.70
N GLU A 30 25.99 -15.99 -13.90
CA GLU A 30 25.99 -17.44 -13.60
C GLU A 30 25.66 -18.28 -14.83
N ALA A 31 24.68 -17.85 -15.64
CA ALA A 31 24.33 -18.53 -16.88
C ALA A 31 25.46 -18.45 -17.92
N GLN A 32 26.15 -17.32 -18.02
CA GLN A 32 27.35 -17.17 -18.85
C GLN A 32 28.48 -18.11 -18.38
N ARG A 33 28.77 -18.17 -17.07
CA ARG A 33 29.79 -19.05 -16.49
C ARG A 33 29.41 -20.53 -16.60
N LEU A 34 28.13 -20.88 -16.52
CA LEU A 34 27.64 -22.24 -16.74
C LEU A 34 27.88 -22.69 -18.20
N LYS A 35 27.63 -21.80 -19.17
CA LYS A 35 27.97 -22.05 -20.58
C LYS A 35 29.48 -22.22 -20.74
N LEU A 36 30.28 -21.37 -20.09
CA LEU A 36 31.74 -21.44 -20.10
C LEU A 36 32.29 -22.77 -19.57
N ALA A 37 31.75 -23.26 -18.44
CA ALA A 37 32.06 -24.57 -17.89
C ALA A 37 31.77 -25.69 -18.88
N GLY A 38 30.68 -25.58 -19.66
CA GLY A 38 30.36 -26.52 -20.74
C GLY A 38 31.44 -26.59 -21.83
N PHE A 39 32.03 -25.46 -22.21
CA PHE A 39 33.12 -25.40 -23.20
C PHE A 39 34.47 -25.85 -22.62
N LEU A 40 34.76 -25.56 -21.36
CA LEU A 40 35.95 -26.09 -20.69
C LEU A 40 35.89 -27.62 -20.56
N ALA A 41 34.70 -28.17 -20.30
CA ALA A 41 34.46 -29.61 -20.24
C ALA A 41 34.72 -30.31 -21.58
N THR A 42 34.39 -29.67 -22.71
CA THR A 42 34.68 -30.22 -24.05
C THR A 42 36.16 -30.11 -24.41
N ALA A 43 36.85 -29.04 -24.00
CA ALA A 43 38.29 -28.87 -24.21
C ALA A 43 39.13 -29.93 -23.48
N THR A 44 38.73 -30.36 -22.27
CA THR A 44 39.40 -31.43 -21.51
C THR A 44 39.27 -32.85 -22.10
N LYS A 45 38.49 -33.06 -23.19
CA LYS A 45 38.29 -34.37 -23.84
C LYS A 45 39.34 -34.73 -24.91
N GLY A 46 40.43 -33.96 -25.05
CA GLY A 46 41.66 -34.46 -25.67
C GLY A 46 41.74 -34.47 -27.21
N ARG A 47 41.00 -33.62 -27.92
CA ARG A 47 41.30 -33.30 -29.32
C ARG A 47 41.44 -31.79 -29.50
N PRO A 48 42.61 -31.28 -29.96
CA PRO A 48 42.74 -29.87 -30.29
C PRO A 48 41.75 -29.53 -31.41
N PRO A 49 40.96 -28.45 -31.27
CA PRO A 49 40.01 -28.05 -32.30
C PRO A 49 40.76 -27.66 -33.57
N THR A 50 40.29 -28.11 -34.74
CA THR A 50 40.90 -27.80 -36.05
C THR A 50 40.72 -26.34 -36.48
N ARG A 51 39.91 -25.55 -35.74
CA ARG A 51 39.75 -24.09 -35.84
C ARG A 51 39.42 -23.51 -34.46
N GLY A 52 40.08 -22.42 -34.07
CA GLY A 52 39.80 -21.70 -32.83
C GLY A 52 38.42 -21.04 -32.83
N THR A 53 37.65 -21.23 -31.77
CA THR A 53 36.38 -20.52 -31.49
C THR A 53 36.65 -19.12 -30.89
N LEU A 54 35.88 -18.12 -31.34
CA LEU A 54 35.82 -16.78 -30.73
C LEU A 54 34.73 -16.75 -29.66
N PHE A 55 35.10 -16.36 -28.45
CA PHE A 55 34.18 -16.15 -27.33
C PHE A 55 33.99 -14.64 -27.10
N LEU A 56 32.74 -14.22 -26.98
CA LEU A 56 32.37 -12.85 -26.64
C LEU A 56 31.66 -12.86 -25.28
N PHE A 57 32.19 -12.11 -24.32
CA PHE A 57 31.61 -11.93 -22.99
C PHE A 57 31.22 -10.48 -22.79
N ASP A 58 30.05 -10.28 -22.19
CA ASP A 58 29.52 -8.97 -21.87
C ASP A 58 29.36 -8.88 -20.35
N GLU A 59 30.20 -8.04 -19.75
CA GLU A 59 30.38 -7.80 -18.31
C GLU A 59 30.42 -9.06 -17.44
N PRO A 60 31.35 -10.01 -17.70
CA PRO A 60 31.35 -11.29 -17.00
C PRO A 60 31.78 -11.17 -15.52
N THR A 61 32.31 -10.01 -15.07
CA THR A 61 32.66 -9.79 -13.66
C THR A 61 31.58 -9.11 -12.82
N THR A 62 30.46 -8.70 -13.41
CA THR A 62 29.37 -8.01 -12.70
C THR A 62 28.86 -8.83 -11.52
N GLY A 63 29.01 -8.26 -10.31
CA GLY A 63 28.57 -8.88 -9.05
C GLY A 63 29.47 -9.99 -8.50
N LEU A 64 30.70 -10.16 -9.02
CA LEU A 64 31.66 -11.14 -8.50
C LEU A 64 32.53 -10.59 -7.38
N HIS A 65 32.82 -11.43 -6.40
CA HIS A 65 33.89 -11.19 -5.42
C HIS A 65 35.26 -11.28 -6.12
N PHE A 66 36.28 -10.57 -5.61
CA PHE A 66 37.63 -10.53 -6.20
C PHE A 66 38.25 -11.93 -6.44
N ASP A 67 38.01 -12.86 -5.50
CA ASP A 67 38.48 -14.25 -5.64
C ASP A 67 37.83 -14.99 -6.82
N ASP A 68 36.58 -14.69 -7.13
CA ASP A 68 35.85 -15.31 -8.25
C ASP A 68 36.20 -14.66 -9.59
N VAL A 69 36.54 -13.37 -9.59
CA VAL A 69 37.16 -12.70 -10.74
C VAL A 69 38.49 -13.38 -11.07
N ALA A 70 39.32 -13.71 -10.07
CA ALA A 70 40.56 -14.45 -10.28
C ALA A 70 40.34 -15.85 -10.86
N LYS A 71 39.29 -16.59 -10.42
CA LYS A 71 38.91 -17.89 -11.02
C LYS A 71 38.48 -17.73 -12.47
N LEU A 72 37.64 -16.74 -12.77
CA LEU A 72 37.20 -16.45 -14.14
C LEU A 72 38.37 -16.10 -15.06
N MET A 73 39.33 -15.30 -14.59
CA MET A 73 40.55 -14.98 -15.35
C MET A 73 41.40 -16.22 -15.63
N ARG A 74 41.49 -17.18 -14.68
CA ARG A 74 42.13 -18.48 -14.94
C ARG A 74 41.38 -19.27 -16.00
N ALA A 75 40.04 -19.25 -15.99
CA ALA A 75 39.22 -19.90 -17.01
C ALA A 75 39.46 -19.30 -18.41
N PHE A 76 39.53 -17.98 -18.55
CA PHE A 76 39.88 -17.33 -19.82
C PHE A 76 41.27 -17.73 -20.31
N ARG A 77 42.28 -17.76 -19.43
CA ARG A 77 43.63 -18.24 -19.79
C ARG A 77 43.62 -19.69 -20.29
N LYS A 78 42.80 -20.57 -19.71
CA LYS A 78 42.64 -21.96 -20.19
C LYS A 78 42.09 -22.01 -21.62
N LEU A 79 41.14 -21.14 -21.98
CA LEU A 79 40.60 -21.06 -23.34
C LEU A 79 41.65 -20.53 -24.32
N LEU A 80 42.36 -19.47 -23.95
CA LEU A 80 43.43 -18.89 -24.77
C LEU A 80 44.55 -19.93 -25.02
N ALA A 81 44.94 -20.70 -24.00
CA ALA A 81 45.95 -21.76 -24.11
C ALA A 81 45.53 -22.91 -25.05
N VAL A 82 44.23 -23.13 -25.25
CA VAL A 82 43.68 -24.13 -26.19
C VAL A 82 43.63 -23.59 -27.63
N GLY A 83 43.95 -22.30 -27.85
CA GLY A 83 43.94 -21.65 -29.16
C GLY A 83 42.62 -20.95 -29.50
N HIS A 84 41.80 -20.64 -28.49
CA HIS A 84 40.60 -19.82 -28.65
C HIS A 84 40.93 -18.33 -28.55
N SER A 85 40.04 -17.48 -29.06
CA SER A 85 40.10 -16.02 -28.88
C SER A 85 38.99 -15.57 -27.96
N VAL A 86 39.25 -14.59 -27.09
CA VAL A 86 38.28 -14.06 -26.13
C VAL A 86 38.19 -12.55 -26.29
N ILE A 87 36.99 -12.04 -26.52
CA ILE A 87 36.65 -10.62 -26.45
C ILE A 87 35.79 -10.44 -25.20
N VAL A 88 36.14 -9.48 -24.36
CA VAL A 88 35.42 -9.16 -23.13
C VAL A 88 35.06 -7.68 -23.15
N ILE A 89 33.78 -7.38 -22.98
CA ILE A 89 33.27 -6.03 -22.69
C ILE A 89 33.23 -5.90 -21.17
N GLU A 90 33.99 -4.98 -20.60
CA GLU A 90 34.19 -4.91 -19.15
C GLU A 90 34.58 -3.51 -18.69
N HIS A 91 34.22 -3.18 -17.45
CA HIS A 91 34.60 -1.95 -16.76
C HIS A 91 35.49 -2.21 -15.53
N ASN A 92 35.69 -3.48 -15.15
CA ASN A 92 36.60 -3.89 -14.08
C ASN A 92 38.09 -3.72 -14.45
N LEU A 93 38.81 -2.91 -13.68
CA LEU A 93 40.22 -2.56 -13.93
C LEU A 93 41.20 -3.75 -13.83
N ASP A 94 40.88 -4.81 -13.07
CA ASP A 94 41.73 -6.02 -13.01
C ASP A 94 41.70 -6.79 -14.33
N VAL A 95 40.51 -6.88 -14.95
CA VAL A 95 40.34 -7.55 -16.24
C VAL A 95 40.95 -6.69 -17.35
N ILE A 96 40.67 -5.39 -17.33
CA ILE A 96 41.20 -4.42 -18.29
C ILE A 96 42.74 -4.40 -18.22
N SER A 97 43.33 -4.39 -17.02
CA SER A 97 44.79 -4.41 -16.85
C SER A 97 45.43 -5.71 -17.36
N ALA A 98 44.69 -6.82 -17.34
CA ALA A 98 45.20 -8.14 -17.72
C ALA A 98 44.96 -8.48 -19.20
N ALA A 99 44.30 -7.60 -19.96
CA ALA A 99 44.02 -7.82 -21.37
C ALA A 99 45.28 -7.64 -22.24
N ASP A 100 45.40 -8.46 -23.28
CA ASP A 100 46.48 -8.34 -24.26
C ASP A 100 46.29 -7.12 -25.18
N TRP A 101 45.03 -6.73 -25.41
CA TRP A 101 44.64 -5.62 -26.28
C TRP A 101 43.34 -4.98 -25.78
N LEU A 102 43.31 -3.65 -25.75
CA LEU A 102 42.17 -2.84 -25.32
C LEU A 102 41.62 -2.01 -26.48
N ILE A 103 40.30 -1.87 -26.49
CA ILE A 103 39.56 -0.95 -27.37
C ILE A 103 38.72 -0.08 -26.43
N ASP A 104 39.12 1.18 -26.28
CA ASP A 104 38.44 2.14 -25.42
C ASP A 104 37.41 2.93 -26.22
N LEU A 105 36.15 2.87 -25.77
CA LEU A 105 35.02 3.56 -26.40
C LEU A 105 34.57 4.72 -25.51
N GLY A 106 34.36 5.88 -26.10
CA GLY A 106 34.03 7.10 -25.37
C GLY A 106 33.93 8.30 -26.32
N PRO A 107 34.29 9.52 -25.87
CA PRO A 107 34.78 9.87 -24.53
C PRO A 107 33.72 9.78 -23.42
N GLU A 108 32.44 9.81 -23.78
CA GLU A 108 31.30 9.74 -22.84
C GLU A 108 30.38 8.55 -23.15
N GLY A 109 29.34 8.34 -22.35
CA GLY A 109 28.26 7.37 -22.62
C GLY A 109 27.05 7.99 -23.33
N GLY A 110 26.16 7.15 -23.86
CA GLY A 110 24.90 7.60 -24.49
C GLY A 110 25.14 8.34 -25.82
N ASP A 111 24.41 9.44 -26.07
CA ASP A 111 24.49 10.21 -27.32
C ASP A 111 25.86 10.92 -27.52
N GLY A 112 26.68 11.02 -26.47
CA GLY A 112 28.04 11.55 -26.51
C GLY A 112 29.14 10.50 -26.62
N GLY A 113 28.77 9.22 -26.79
CA GLY A 113 29.69 8.09 -26.90
C GLY A 113 29.75 7.45 -28.29
N GLY A 114 30.51 6.37 -28.40
CA GLY A 114 30.58 5.54 -29.62
C GLY A 114 31.78 5.81 -30.53
N GLU A 115 32.67 6.72 -30.15
CA GLU A 115 33.97 6.90 -30.81
C GLU A 115 35.02 5.99 -30.18
N ILE A 116 35.94 5.49 -31.00
CA ILE A 116 37.13 4.77 -30.52
C ILE A 116 38.15 5.80 -30.06
N VAL A 117 38.30 5.94 -28.74
CA VAL A 117 39.19 6.93 -28.10
C VAL A 117 40.64 6.45 -28.11
N ALA A 118 40.87 5.16 -27.86
CA ALA A 118 42.18 4.53 -27.89
C ALA A 118 42.08 3.05 -28.28
N THR A 119 43.08 2.53 -29.00
CA THR A 119 43.26 1.09 -29.19
C THR A 119 44.73 0.73 -29.02
N GLY A 120 45.01 -0.39 -28.37
CA GLY A 120 46.38 -0.81 -28.13
C GLY A 120 46.51 -1.68 -26.88
N THR A 121 47.75 -1.94 -26.50
CA THR A 121 48.08 -2.55 -25.20
C THR A 121 47.62 -1.65 -24.05
N PRO A 122 47.42 -2.19 -22.83
CA PRO A 122 47.10 -1.39 -21.64
C PRO A 122 48.02 -0.18 -21.44
N ASP A 123 49.32 -0.32 -21.67
CA ASP A 123 50.29 0.78 -21.57
C ASP A 123 50.04 1.90 -22.60
N GLN A 124 49.66 1.53 -23.83
CA GLN A 124 49.33 2.49 -24.89
C GLN A 124 48.02 3.23 -24.61
N VAL A 125 47.04 2.57 -24.00
CA VAL A 125 45.78 3.22 -23.58
C VAL A 125 46.02 4.15 -22.39
N ILE A 126 46.84 3.76 -21.41
CA ILE A 126 47.26 4.64 -20.30
C ILE A 126 47.96 5.90 -20.79
N ALA A 127 48.80 5.78 -21.82
CA ALA A 127 49.51 6.92 -22.40
C ALA A 127 48.60 7.91 -23.16
N ASN A 128 47.35 7.56 -23.45
CA ASN A 128 46.43 8.44 -24.16
C ASN A 128 45.72 9.39 -23.18
N PRO A 129 45.99 10.72 -23.24
CA PRO A 129 45.42 11.68 -22.30
C PRO A 129 43.91 11.85 -22.44
N ASN A 130 43.32 11.46 -23.59
CA ASN A 130 41.89 11.57 -23.85
C ASN A 130 41.09 10.34 -23.38
N SER A 131 41.77 9.24 -23.01
CA SER A 131 41.13 8.01 -22.53
C SER A 131 40.81 8.13 -21.03
N HIS A 132 39.53 8.13 -20.68
CA HIS A 132 39.10 8.03 -19.27
C HIS A 132 39.57 6.72 -18.65
N THR A 133 39.43 5.62 -19.40
CA THR A 133 39.89 4.27 -19.02
C THR A 133 41.39 4.25 -18.77
N GLY A 134 42.20 4.86 -19.64
CA GLY A 134 43.65 4.94 -19.50
C GLY A 134 44.10 5.71 -18.26
N ARG A 135 43.44 6.83 -17.94
CA ARG A 135 43.75 7.62 -16.73
C ARG A 135 43.47 6.83 -15.45
N GLU A 136 42.32 6.17 -15.36
CA GLU A 136 41.97 5.37 -14.19
C GLU A 136 42.81 4.09 -14.07
N LEU A 137 43.12 3.44 -15.21
CA LEU A 137 44.00 2.27 -15.23
C LEU A 137 45.44 2.60 -14.77
N GLY A 138 45.94 3.79 -15.12
CA GLY A 138 47.24 4.29 -14.65
C GLY A 138 47.26 4.48 -13.12
N ARG A 139 46.25 5.20 -12.58
CA ARG A 139 46.08 5.38 -11.12
C ARG A 139 46.00 4.05 -10.38
N TYR A 140 45.28 3.10 -10.95
CA TYR A 140 45.12 1.77 -10.39
C TYR A 140 46.45 0.99 -10.31
N ARG A 141 47.25 1.01 -11.38
CA ARG A 141 48.57 0.36 -11.39
C ARG A 141 49.56 1.01 -10.44
N ASP A 142 49.54 2.34 -10.31
CA ASP A 142 50.37 3.07 -9.35
C ASP A 142 50.01 2.72 -7.91
N ALA A 143 48.71 2.58 -7.60
CA ALA A 143 48.24 2.15 -6.29
C ALA A 143 48.68 0.71 -5.95
N LEU A 144 48.64 -0.21 -6.92
CA LEU A 144 49.11 -1.59 -6.76
C LEU A 144 50.64 -1.67 -6.61
N ALA A 145 51.40 -0.88 -7.35
CA ALA A 145 52.86 -0.83 -7.26
C ALA A 145 53.35 -0.33 -5.89
N ASN A 146 52.59 0.56 -5.24
CA ASN A 146 52.88 1.08 -3.90
C ASN A 146 52.49 0.13 -2.76
N GLN A 147 51.84 -1.01 -3.03
CA GLN A 147 51.43 -2.01 -2.02
C GLN A 147 52.30 -3.29 -2.00
N ALA A 148 53.37 -3.39 -2.80
CA ALA A 148 54.29 -4.53 -2.73
C ALA A 148 55.21 -4.46 -1.48
N PRO A 149 55.37 -5.54 -0.69
CA PRO A 149 56.13 -5.53 0.55
C PRO A 149 57.64 -5.48 0.27
N ARG A 150 58.28 -4.35 0.55
CA ARG A 150 59.75 -4.26 0.62
C ARG A 150 60.23 -4.81 1.97
N PHE A 151 60.51 -6.11 2.04
CA PHE A 151 61.39 -6.66 3.06
C PHE A 151 62.84 -6.31 2.71
N ASN A 152 63.34 -5.20 3.25
CA ASN A 152 64.77 -4.97 3.51
C ASN A 152 64.94 -3.63 4.26
N GLU A 153 65.10 -3.70 5.57
CA GLU A 153 65.85 -2.73 6.35
C GLU A 153 67.03 -3.48 7.00
N PRO A 154 68.23 -2.87 7.11
CA PRO A 154 68.53 -2.10 8.35
C PRO A 154 69.55 -0.93 8.12
N PRO A 155 70.05 -0.23 9.16
CA PRO A 155 69.36 0.80 9.96
C PRO A 155 70.18 2.11 10.12
N ALA A 156 69.55 3.27 10.33
CA ALA A 156 70.21 4.44 10.97
C ALA A 156 69.17 5.45 11.49
N LYS A 157 68.90 5.49 12.80
CA LYS A 157 69.36 6.52 13.76
C LYS A 157 69.13 7.97 13.31
N PHE A 158 68.32 8.73 14.05
CA PHE A 158 68.80 9.87 14.86
C PHE A 158 67.75 10.35 15.88
N THR A 159 68.27 10.81 17.01
CA THR A 159 67.61 11.21 18.27
C THR A 159 67.33 12.71 18.37
N LEU A 160 66.17 13.02 18.99
CA LEU A 160 65.82 14.08 19.96
C LEU A 160 66.52 15.46 19.95
N GLY A 161 65.69 16.51 20.00
CA GLY A 161 66.02 17.83 20.56
C GLY A 161 64.74 18.58 20.94
N VAL A 162 64.65 19.00 22.21
CA VAL A 162 63.47 19.54 22.91
C VAL A 162 63.67 21.04 23.18
N ASP A 163 62.53 21.75 23.34
CA ASP A 163 62.26 22.89 24.26
C ASP A 163 62.13 24.35 23.73
N PRO A 164 61.40 25.23 24.45
CA PRO A 164 60.22 25.92 23.91
C PRO A 164 60.20 27.44 24.20
N SER A 165 59.73 28.26 23.26
CA SER A 165 59.30 29.61 23.62
C SER A 165 58.46 30.25 22.52
N THR A 166 57.15 30.37 22.74
CA THR A 166 56.43 31.65 22.85
C THR A 166 54.92 31.42 22.79
N GLN A 167 54.23 32.03 23.75
CA GLN A 167 52.79 31.98 23.95
C GLN A 167 52.02 32.91 22.99
N ASN A 168 50.74 32.56 22.85
CA ASN A 168 49.57 33.40 22.57
C ASN A 168 49.13 33.66 21.12
N GLY A 169 47.95 33.10 20.80
CA GLY A 169 47.12 33.52 19.67
C GLY A 169 45.94 32.59 19.43
N ARG A 170 44.93 32.63 20.31
CA ARG A 170 43.63 31.97 20.11
C ARG A 170 43.02 32.30 18.73
N ARG A 171 42.75 31.28 17.92
CA ARG A 171 41.55 31.20 17.07
C ARG A 171 41.25 29.74 16.72
N SER A 172 40.27 29.20 17.43
CA SER A 172 39.66 27.90 17.16
C SER A 172 38.79 28.02 15.90
N THR A 173 39.29 27.55 14.77
CA THR A 173 38.44 27.09 13.65
C THR A 173 38.53 25.58 13.60
N LYS A 174 37.62 24.91 14.31
CA LYS A 174 37.37 23.48 14.14
C LYS A 174 36.66 23.29 12.79
N SER A 175 37.44 23.04 11.76
CA SER A 175 37.02 22.39 10.52
C SER A 175 37.91 21.16 10.38
N GLY A 176 37.32 19.97 10.58
CA GLY A 176 38.04 18.71 10.36
C GLY A 176 37.56 17.54 11.22
N SER A 177 36.40 16.96 10.89
CA SER A 177 36.12 15.50 10.93
C SER A 177 34.63 15.23 10.62
N ASN A 178 34.24 15.18 9.34
CA ASN A 178 32.81 15.04 8.94
C ASN A 178 32.52 13.70 8.22
N LEU A 179 33.09 12.60 8.74
CA LEU A 179 32.83 11.22 8.30
C LEU A 179 32.26 10.35 9.45
N GLY A 180 31.69 10.99 10.49
CA GLY A 180 31.25 10.31 11.72
C GLY A 180 29.87 10.68 12.24
N SER A 181 29.04 11.45 11.52
CA SER A 181 27.66 11.71 11.96
C SER A 181 26.75 10.56 11.48
N ASN A 182 26.12 9.83 12.42
CA ASN A 182 25.10 8.81 12.12
C ASN A 182 23.77 9.51 11.74
N SER A 183 23.77 10.27 10.65
CA SER A 183 22.65 11.10 10.22
C SER A 183 22.45 11.07 8.70
N ILE A 184 21.19 11.20 8.28
CA ILE A 184 20.80 11.47 6.90
C ILE A 184 20.97 12.97 6.68
N ARG A 185 21.80 13.37 5.71
CA ARG A 185 22.07 14.77 5.41
C ARG A 185 21.59 15.10 4.02
N ILE A 186 20.69 16.07 3.93
CA ILE A 186 20.15 16.60 2.68
C ILE A 186 20.73 17.98 2.50
N LEU A 187 21.42 18.22 1.38
CA LEU A 187 22.03 19.51 1.07
C LEU A 187 21.26 20.22 -0.04
N ASN A 188 20.95 21.49 0.22
CA ASN A 188 20.40 22.45 -0.73
C ASN A 188 19.17 21.90 -1.50
N ALA A 189 18.17 21.41 -0.77
CA ALA A 189 16.93 20.89 -1.35
C ALA A 189 16.04 22.00 -1.91
N ARG A 190 15.59 21.81 -3.16
CA ARG A 190 14.82 22.79 -3.96
C ARG A 190 13.55 22.24 -4.58
N GLU A 191 13.25 20.95 -4.35
CA GLU A 191 12.03 20.33 -4.86
C GLU A 191 10.77 21.15 -4.48
N HIS A 192 9.87 21.33 -5.45
CA HIS A 192 8.66 22.15 -5.33
C HIS A 192 8.87 23.56 -4.77
N ASN A 193 8.45 23.83 -3.54
CA ASN A 193 8.50 25.15 -2.91
C ASN A 193 9.68 25.32 -1.95
N LEU A 194 10.53 24.31 -1.78
CA LEU A 194 11.69 24.34 -0.88
C LEU A 194 12.72 25.39 -1.33
N LYS A 195 13.29 26.10 -0.35
CA LYS A 195 14.15 27.27 -0.57
C LYS A 195 15.62 26.93 -0.30
N SER A 196 16.15 25.95 -1.03
CA SER A 196 17.56 25.56 -0.91
C SER A 196 17.93 25.16 0.52
N ILE A 197 17.10 24.30 1.13
CA ILE A 197 17.24 23.97 2.56
C ILE A 197 18.28 22.86 2.78
N ASP A 198 19.05 23.02 3.86
CA ASP A 198 19.90 21.96 4.41
C ASP A 198 19.20 21.33 5.61
N VAL A 199 19.13 20.00 5.64
CA VAL A 199 18.46 19.25 6.71
C VAL A 199 19.34 18.09 7.16
N GLU A 200 19.41 17.89 8.47
CA GLU A 200 20.06 16.74 9.08
C GLU A 200 19.05 15.92 9.89
N ILE A 201 18.94 14.62 9.64
CA ILE A 201 18.01 13.72 10.31
C ILE A 201 18.82 12.64 11.03
N PRO A 202 18.77 12.53 12.36
CA PRO A 202 19.48 11.48 13.09
C PRO A 202 18.94 10.09 12.70
N ARG A 203 19.84 9.13 12.46
CA ARG A 203 19.45 7.74 12.21
C ARG A 203 19.00 7.07 13.51
N ASP A 204 18.25 5.99 13.34
CA ASP A 204 17.78 5.10 14.42
C ASP A 204 16.98 5.86 15.49
N THR A 205 16.36 6.97 15.07
CA THR A 205 15.69 7.95 15.94
C THR A 205 14.30 8.25 15.39
N PHE A 206 13.35 8.53 16.28
CA PHE A 206 12.03 9.04 15.94
C PHE A 206 12.05 10.55 15.67
N THR A 207 12.06 10.91 14.38
CA THR A 207 11.99 12.29 13.87
C THR A 207 10.58 12.64 13.39
N VAL A 208 10.08 13.82 13.78
CA VAL A 208 8.82 14.38 13.27
C VAL A 208 9.08 15.64 12.44
N ILE A 209 8.49 15.72 11.25
CA ILE A 209 8.46 16.90 10.39
C ILE A 209 7.10 17.57 10.58
N THR A 210 7.09 18.82 11.04
CA THR A 210 5.87 19.57 11.33
C THR A 210 5.85 20.93 10.63
N GLY A 211 4.76 21.69 10.80
CA GLY A 211 4.56 23.00 10.20
C GLY A 211 3.21 23.15 9.47
N VAL A 212 2.87 24.35 9.02
CA VAL A 212 1.54 24.66 8.44
C VAL A 212 1.23 23.89 7.15
N SER A 213 -0.06 23.67 6.84
CA SER A 213 -0.49 22.99 5.60
C SER A 213 0.12 23.65 4.36
N GLY A 214 0.77 22.89 3.48
CA GLY A 214 1.44 23.43 2.29
C GLY A 214 2.81 24.08 2.53
N SER A 215 3.44 23.91 3.71
CA SER A 215 4.77 24.48 3.97
C SER A 215 5.94 23.77 3.28
N GLY A 216 5.78 22.50 2.84
CA GLY A 216 6.83 21.71 2.18
C GLY A 216 7.21 20.41 2.90
N LYS A 217 6.46 19.98 3.92
CA LYS A 217 6.73 18.78 4.74
C LYS A 217 6.70 17.49 3.93
N SER A 218 5.61 17.26 3.18
CA SER A 218 5.46 16.09 2.33
C SER A 218 6.48 16.07 1.21
N THR A 219 6.90 17.25 0.72
CA THR A 219 7.98 17.36 -0.25
C THR A 219 9.31 16.88 0.32
N LEU A 220 9.67 17.30 1.53
CA LEU A 220 10.88 16.81 2.18
C LEU A 220 10.81 15.30 2.47
N ALA A 221 9.67 14.81 2.98
CA ALA A 221 9.50 13.44 3.43
C ALA A 221 9.32 12.43 2.28
N PHE A 222 8.44 12.71 1.33
CA PHE A 222 8.06 11.77 0.28
C PHE A 222 8.78 12.07 -1.04
N ASP A 223 8.69 13.31 -1.52
CA ASP A 223 9.24 13.65 -2.85
C ASP A 223 10.77 13.58 -2.87
N ILE A 224 11.43 13.85 -1.74
CA ILE A 224 12.88 13.77 -1.58
C ILE A 224 13.31 12.49 -0.85
N LEU A 225 13.03 12.36 0.45
CA LEU A 225 13.58 11.26 1.25
C LEU A 225 13.10 9.89 0.77
N PHE A 226 11.79 9.69 0.67
CA PHE A 226 11.25 8.39 0.25
C PHE A 226 11.70 8.02 -1.15
N ASN A 227 11.50 8.91 -2.12
CA ASN A 227 11.85 8.67 -3.52
C ASN A 227 13.34 8.40 -3.70
N GLU A 228 14.22 9.15 -3.03
CA GLU A 228 15.67 8.93 -3.15
C GLU A 228 16.09 7.60 -2.52
N GLY A 229 15.57 7.25 -1.34
CA GLY A 229 15.87 5.97 -0.69
C GLY A 229 15.36 4.78 -1.51
N GLN A 230 14.16 4.90 -2.08
CA GLN A 230 13.57 3.87 -2.92
C GLN A 230 14.34 3.74 -4.23
N ARG A 231 14.68 4.87 -4.89
CA ARG A 231 15.47 4.92 -6.12
C ARG A 231 16.82 4.23 -5.92
N ARG A 232 17.58 4.60 -4.87
CA ARG A 232 18.89 3.98 -4.57
C ARG A 232 18.78 2.49 -4.33
N TYR A 233 17.74 2.05 -3.62
CA TYR A 233 17.47 0.63 -3.41
C TYR A 233 17.14 -0.09 -4.73
N LEU A 234 16.27 0.47 -5.56
CA LEU A 234 15.90 -0.10 -6.86
C LEU A 234 17.08 -0.11 -7.85
N GLU A 235 17.96 0.89 -7.78
CA GLU A 235 19.19 0.95 -8.57
C GLU A 235 20.19 -0.15 -8.20
N SER A 236 20.13 -0.65 -6.96
CA SER A 236 20.92 -1.80 -6.53
C SER A 236 20.40 -3.15 -7.05
N LEU A 237 19.19 -3.19 -7.63
CA LEU A 237 18.65 -4.39 -8.25
C LEU A 237 19.39 -4.73 -9.54
N ASN A 238 19.29 -6.00 -9.96
CA ASN A 238 19.91 -6.46 -11.20
C ASN A 238 19.36 -5.72 -12.44
N ALA A 239 20.13 -5.72 -13.55
CA ALA A 239 19.80 -4.96 -14.76
C ALA A 239 18.43 -5.32 -15.36
N TYR A 240 18.02 -6.58 -15.27
CA TYR A 240 16.70 -7.03 -15.72
C TYR A 240 15.57 -6.40 -14.88
N ALA A 241 15.69 -6.45 -13.54
CA ALA A 241 14.72 -5.82 -12.65
C ALA A 241 14.67 -4.31 -12.86
N ARG A 242 15.81 -3.64 -13.09
CA ARG A 242 15.88 -2.21 -13.44
C ARG A 242 15.21 -1.88 -14.79
N SER A 243 15.28 -2.76 -15.77
CA SER A 243 14.60 -2.56 -17.07
C SER A 243 13.07 -2.59 -16.96
N ILE A 244 12.55 -3.28 -15.93
CA ILE A 244 11.12 -3.44 -15.66
C ILE A 244 10.62 -2.38 -14.67
N VAL A 245 11.44 -2.04 -13.68
CA VAL A 245 11.14 -1.07 -12.64
C VAL A 245 11.85 0.24 -13.00
N GLN A 246 11.16 1.10 -13.74
CA GLN A 246 11.64 2.47 -13.99
C GLN A 246 11.66 3.23 -12.66
N PRO A 247 12.83 3.66 -12.16
CA PRO A 247 12.89 4.46 -10.95
C PRO A 247 12.19 5.80 -11.15
N ALA A 248 11.70 6.39 -10.06
CA ALA A 248 11.22 7.76 -10.06
C ALA A 248 12.33 8.74 -10.52
N GLY A 249 11.91 9.92 -11.00
CA GLY A 249 12.84 11.01 -11.32
C GLY A 249 13.72 11.38 -10.11
N ARG A 250 14.93 11.87 -10.38
CA ARG A 250 15.82 12.36 -9.30
C ARG A 250 15.23 13.63 -8.68
N PRO A 251 15.15 13.73 -7.35
CA PRO A 251 14.71 14.96 -6.70
C PRO A 251 15.73 16.09 -6.91
N ASP A 252 15.27 17.34 -6.93
CA ASP A 252 16.12 18.53 -7.05
C ASP A 252 16.80 18.86 -5.71
N VAL A 253 17.97 18.25 -5.54
CA VAL A 253 18.87 18.41 -4.38
C VAL A 253 20.32 18.38 -4.87
N ASP A 254 21.25 18.99 -4.14
CA ASP A 254 22.68 18.93 -4.50
C ASP A 254 23.28 17.57 -4.12
N ALA A 255 22.99 17.12 -2.90
CA ALA A 255 23.47 15.82 -2.42
C ALA A 255 22.62 15.31 -1.25
N ILE A 256 22.51 13.98 -1.16
CA ILE A 256 21.94 13.28 -0.01
C ILE A 256 22.92 12.21 0.47
N TYR A 257 23.29 12.26 1.75
CA TYR A 257 24.21 11.32 2.39
C TYR A 257 23.51 10.51 3.48
N GLY A 258 23.99 9.29 3.72
CA GLY A 258 23.56 8.47 4.86
C GLY A 258 22.13 7.90 4.77
N ILE A 259 21.46 8.01 3.61
CA ILE A 259 20.08 7.53 3.44
C ILE A 259 20.01 5.99 3.39
N PRO A 260 19.26 5.33 4.29
CA PRO A 260 19.01 3.89 4.23
C PRO A 260 17.89 3.55 3.22
N PRO A 261 17.60 2.27 2.96
CA PRO A 261 16.39 1.87 2.24
C PRO A 261 15.13 2.43 2.93
N THR A 262 14.21 2.97 2.13
CA THR A 262 13.01 3.64 2.64
C THR A 262 11.75 2.80 2.42
N VAL A 263 10.81 2.91 3.36
CA VAL A 263 9.47 2.31 3.26
C VAL A 263 8.44 3.38 3.60
N ALA A 264 7.56 3.70 2.65
CA ALA A 264 6.46 4.64 2.86
C ALA A 264 5.22 3.95 3.45
N ILE A 265 4.65 4.55 4.49
CA ILE A 265 3.34 4.23 5.06
C ILE A 265 2.44 5.45 4.83
N GLU A 266 1.95 5.58 3.60
CA GLU A 266 1.04 6.64 3.17
C GLU A 266 -0.43 6.28 3.36
N GLN A 267 -1.27 7.30 3.52
CA GLN A 267 -2.72 7.18 3.55
C GLN A 267 -3.35 6.83 2.20
N ARG A 268 -2.72 7.25 1.08
CA ARG A 268 -3.30 7.25 -0.27
C ARG A 268 -2.93 6.06 -1.14
N THR A 269 -2.06 5.18 -0.67
CA THR A 269 -1.71 3.97 -1.44
C THR A 269 -2.89 2.99 -1.51
N SER A 270 -3.04 2.32 -2.66
CA SER A 270 -4.20 1.53 -3.06
C SER A 270 -4.85 0.78 -1.89
N ARG A 271 -6.07 1.20 -1.50
CA ARG A 271 -6.96 0.36 -0.69
C ARG A 271 -7.12 -0.94 -1.48
N GLY A 272 -6.59 -2.04 -0.97
CA GLY A 272 -6.64 -3.33 -1.66
C GLY A 272 -8.05 -3.64 -2.17
N GLY A 273 -8.16 -4.36 -3.29
CA GLY A 273 -9.45 -4.70 -3.88
C GLY A 273 -10.35 -5.53 -2.95
N ARG A 274 -11.59 -5.82 -3.36
CA ARG A 274 -12.56 -6.59 -2.52
C ARG A 274 -12.05 -7.98 -2.11
N LYS A 275 -11.11 -8.54 -2.87
CA LYS A 275 -10.43 -9.81 -2.54
C LYS A 275 -9.34 -9.66 -1.47
N SER A 276 -8.82 -8.47 -1.25
CA SER A 276 -7.89 -8.21 -0.14
C SER A 276 -8.67 -8.19 1.17
N THR A 277 -8.19 -8.92 2.17
CA THR A 277 -8.73 -8.93 3.54
C THR A 277 -7.66 -8.54 4.56
N VAL A 278 -8.07 -8.30 5.80
CA VAL A 278 -7.13 -8.09 6.94
C VAL A 278 -6.07 -9.18 6.98
N ALA A 279 -6.46 -10.45 6.85
CA ALA A 279 -5.54 -11.60 6.88
C ALA A 279 -4.59 -11.68 5.68
N THR A 280 -4.98 -11.21 4.49
CA THR A 280 -4.06 -11.17 3.34
C THR A 280 -3.08 -10.01 3.44
N LEU A 281 -3.55 -8.84 3.90
CA LEU A 281 -2.70 -7.64 4.08
C LEU A 281 -1.64 -7.84 5.17
N THR A 282 -1.96 -8.64 6.19
CA THR A 282 -1.04 -9.03 7.27
C THR A 282 -0.32 -10.34 7.00
N GLU A 283 -0.53 -10.94 5.82
CA GLU A 283 -0.04 -12.25 5.40
C GLU A 283 -0.36 -13.44 6.33
N ILE A 284 -1.13 -13.26 7.41
CA ILE A 284 -1.62 -14.33 8.28
C ILE A 284 -2.29 -15.43 7.44
N TYR A 285 -3.05 -15.03 6.42
CA TYR A 285 -3.73 -15.96 5.53
C TYR A 285 -2.76 -16.90 4.78
N HIS A 286 -1.54 -16.47 4.49
CA HIS A 286 -0.54 -17.32 3.82
C HIS A 286 -0.07 -18.46 4.74
N PHE A 287 0.17 -18.16 6.01
CA PHE A 287 0.50 -19.17 7.01
C PHE A 287 -0.68 -20.10 7.32
N LEU A 288 -1.91 -19.57 7.36
CA LEU A 288 -3.12 -20.40 7.47
C LEU A 288 -3.22 -21.38 6.31
N ARG A 289 -3.01 -20.94 5.06
CA ARG A 289 -3.03 -21.83 3.89
C ARG A 289 -2.00 -22.94 4.01
N LEU A 290 -0.79 -22.64 4.49
CA LEU A 290 0.26 -23.64 4.73
C LEU A 290 -0.16 -24.65 5.80
N LEU A 291 -0.77 -24.18 6.90
CA LEU A 291 -1.26 -25.03 7.98
C LEU A 291 -2.34 -26.00 7.48
N TYR A 292 -3.33 -25.51 6.72
CA TYR A 292 -4.42 -26.34 6.16
C TYR A 292 -3.92 -27.34 5.11
N VAL A 293 -2.91 -27.00 4.32
CA VAL A 293 -2.28 -27.94 3.38
C VAL A 293 -1.61 -29.10 4.13
N LYS A 294 -0.93 -28.80 5.24
CA LYS A 294 -0.10 -29.78 5.94
C LYS A 294 -0.86 -30.61 6.97
N LEU A 295 -1.80 -30.01 7.68
CA LEU A 295 -2.51 -30.63 8.82
C LEU A 295 -4.03 -30.69 8.64
N GLY A 296 -4.57 -30.08 7.58
CA GLY A 296 -6.01 -30.09 7.33
C GLY A 296 -6.51 -31.48 6.94
N VAL A 297 -7.60 -31.93 7.56
CA VAL A 297 -8.32 -33.14 7.20
C VAL A 297 -9.34 -32.78 6.12
N GLN A 298 -9.14 -33.32 4.92
CA GLN A 298 -10.06 -33.13 3.81
C GLN A 298 -11.31 -33.98 4.02
N HIS A 299 -12.49 -33.37 3.94
CA HIS A 299 -13.77 -34.08 3.94
C HIS A 299 -14.42 -34.02 2.56
N CYS A 300 -15.28 -34.99 2.27
CA CYS A 300 -16.11 -34.93 1.07
C CYS A 300 -17.18 -33.84 1.24
N PRO A 301 -17.31 -32.85 0.33
CA PRO A 301 -18.31 -31.80 0.44
C PRO A 301 -19.76 -32.32 0.46
N ALA A 302 -20.02 -33.43 -0.25
CA ALA A 302 -21.35 -34.04 -0.32
C ALA A 302 -21.65 -34.95 0.89
N CYS A 303 -20.68 -35.77 1.31
CA CYS A 303 -20.91 -36.80 2.33
C CYS A 303 -20.46 -36.39 3.73
N ARG A 304 -19.66 -35.32 3.86
CA ARG A 304 -19.02 -34.84 5.09
C ARG A 304 -18.21 -35.87 5.88
N VAL A 305 -17.85 -36.98 5.25
CA VAL A 305 -16.93 -37.98 5.83
C VAL A 305 -15.47 -37.63 5.48
N PRO A 306 -14.51 -37.97 6.36
CA PRO A 306 -13.09 -37.73 6.09
C PRO A 306 -12.65 -38.54 4.87
N VAL A 307 -11.88 -37.89 4.01
CA VAL A 307 -11.26 -38.51 2.84
C VAL A 307 -10.06 -39.29 3.34
N THR A 308 -10.14 -40.61 3.25
CA THR A 308 -9.09 -41.53 3.69
C THR A 308 -8.49 -42.27 2.49
N PRO A 309 -7.25 -42.78 2.63
CA PRO A 309 -6.73 -43.78 1.71
C PRO A 309 -7.65 -45.00 1.71
N GLN A 310 -8.10 -45.47 0.53
CA GLN A 310 -8.76 -46.77 0.42
C GLN A 310 -7.71 -47.86 0.21
N SER A 311 -7.87 -49.01 0.89
CA SER A 311 -7.03 -50.18 0.58
C SER A 311 -7.39 -50.72 -0.81
N PHE A 312 -6.41 -51.34 -1.45
CA PHE A 312 -6.60 -52.02 -2.74
C PHE A 312 -7.82 -52.98 -2.71
N ASP A 313 -7.93 -53.81 -1.66
CA ASP A 313 -9.04 -54.75 -1.52
C ASP A 313 -10.41 -54.06 -1.36
N THR A 314 -10.45 -52.88 -0.73
CA THR A 314 -11.69 -52.10 -0.60
C THR A 314 -12.15 -51.59 -1.98
N ILE A 315 -11.22 -51.13 -2.80
CA ILE A 315 -11.51 -50.64 -4.16
C ILE A 315 -12.08 -51.78 -5.02
N VAL A 316 -11.43 -52.96 -4.98
CA VAL A 316 -11.87 -54.14 -5.73
C VAL A 316 -13.25 -54.60 -5.27
N ALA A 317 -13.46 -54.73 -3.95
CA ALA A 317 -14.74 -55.16 -3.39
C ALA A 317 -15.89 -54.20 -3.74
N GLN A 318 -15.62 -52.89 -3.75
CA GLN A 318 -16.61 -51.88 -4.13
C GLN A 318 -16.95 -51.96 -5.63
N ALA A 319 -15.95 -52.09 -6.50
CA ALA A 319 -16.15 -52.28 -7.94
C ALA A 319 -16.96 -53.55 -8.23
N MET A 320 -16.66 -54.66 -7.55
CA MET A 320 -17.40 -55.93 -7.67
C MET A 320 -18.86 -55.83 -7.22
N ARG A 321 -19.15 -55.00 -6.21
CA ARG A 321 -20.51 -54.83 -5.67
C ARG A 321 -21.37 -53.93 -6.55
N GLU A 322 -20.83 -52.79 -6.96
CA GLU A 322 -21.59 -51.72 -7.63
C GLU A 322 -21.67 -51.91 -9.15
N LEU A 323 -20.67 -52.55 -9.77
CA LEU A 323 -20.56 -52.63 -11.24
C LEU A 323 -20.84 -54.04 -11.78
N LYS A 324 -21.37 -54.93 -10.95
CA LYS A 324 -21.67 -56.32 -11.32
C LYS A 324 -22.59 -56.39 -12.54
N GLY A 325 -22.18 -57.15 -13.55
CA GLY A 325 -22.94 -57.35 -14.79
C GLY A 325 -22.80 -56.23 -15.83
N LEU A 326 -22.03 -55.17 -15.55
CA LEU A 326 -21.77 -54.08 -16.51
C LEU A 326 -20.45 -54.30 -17.25
N HIS A 327 -20.39 -53.92 -18.53
CA HIS A 327 -19.13 -53.82 -19.28
C HIS A 327 -18.40 -52.53 -18.91
N ILE A 328 -17.27 -52.69 -18.23
CA ILE A 328 -16.46 -51.57 -17.70
C ILE A 328 -15.15 -51.43 -18.47
N GLY A 329 -14.62 -50.20 -18.49
CA GLY A 329 -13.24 -49.90 -18.88
C GLY A 329 -12.45 -49.38 -17.69
N VAL A 330 -11.31 -50.02 -17.40
CA VAL A 330 -10.38 -49.60 -16.36
C VAL A 330 -9.32 -48.69 -16.99
N LEU A 331 -9.24 -47.45 -16.52
CA LEU A 331 -8.39 -46.38 -17.04
C LEU A 331 -7.42 -45.89 -15.96
N ALA A 332 -6.20 -45.56 -16.35
CA ALA A 332 -5.20 -44.92 -15.49
C ALA A 332 -5.06 -43.43 -15.85
N PRO A 333 -5.40 -42.48 -14.97
CA PRO A 333 -5.24 -41.06 -15.26
C PRO A 333 -3.76 -40.67 -15.26
N LEU A 334 -3.21 -40.32 -16.43
CA LEU A 334 -1.82 -39.90 -16.59
C LEU A 334 -1.65 -38.39 -16.41
N VAL A 335 -2.64 -37.62 -16.86
CA VAL A 335 -2.68 -36.16 -16.78
C VAL A 335 -4.09 -35.74 -16.39
N VAL A 336 -4.23 -34.83 -15.42
CA VAL A 336 -5.53 -34.30 -15.00
C VAL A 336 -5.45 -32.78 -14.95
N ASN A 337 -6.26 -32.10 -15.77
CA ASN A 337 -6.35 -30.63 -15.87
C ASN A 337 -5.00 -29.90 -15.90
N ARG A 338 -4.10 -30.31 -16.79
CA ARG A 338 -2.79 -29.65 -16.97
C ARG A 338 -2.54 -29.22 -18.40
N LYS A 339 -1.92 -28.06 -18.59
CA LYS A 339 -1.52 -27.50 -19.89
C LYS A 339 -0.27 -28.17 -20.43
N GLY A 340 -0.24 -28.49 -21.72
CA GLY A 340 0.93 -29.12 -22.35
C GLY A 340 0.63 -29.74 -23.71
N VAL A 341 1.70 -30.18 -24.40
CA VAL A 341 1.62 -30.74 -25.77
C VAL A 341 1.57 -32.27 -25.77
N TYR A 342 1.93 -32.94 -24.66
CA TYR A 342 1.84 -34.39 -24.36
C TYR A 342 2.15 -35.41 -25.49
N THR A 343 2.82 -35.01 -26.56
CA THR A 343 3.20 -35.91 -27.68
C THR A 343 4.14 -37.02 -27.25
N ASP A 344 5.03 -36.74 -26.29
CA ASP A 344 5.95 -37.76 -25.77
C ASP A 344 5.23 -38.78 -24.89
N LEU A 345 4.13 -38.39 -24.23
CA LEU A 345 3.26 -39.29 -23.48
C LEU A 345 2.53 -40.26 -24.43
N ALA A 346 2.06 -39.77 -25.57
CA ALA A 346 1.44 -40.61 -26.59
C ALA A 346 2.44 -41.60 -27.22
N LYS A 347 3.68 -41.16 -27.49
CA LYS A 347 4.77 -42.05 -27.94
C LYS A 347 5.11 -43.11 -26.89
N TRP A 348 5.16 -42.72 -25.62
CA TRP A 348 5.40 -43.63 -24.51
C TRP A 348 4.31 -44.72 -24.42
N ALA A 349 3.03 -44.33 -24.60
CA ALA A 349 1.90 -45.25 -24.60
C ALA A 349 1.95 -46.19 -25.82
N ALA A 350 2.25 -45.66 -27.01
CA ALA A 350 2.44 -46.45 -28.23
C ALA A 350 3.57 -47.48 -28.09
N GLY A 351 4.71 -47.07 -27.51
CA GLY A 351 5.86 -47.95 -27.26
C GLY A 351 5.58 -49.10 -26.28
N ARG A 352 4.48 -49.01 -25.51
CA ARG A 352 4.00 -50.07 -24.60
C ARG A 352 2.81 -50.86 -25.17
N GLY A 353 2.46 -50.65 -26.43
CA GLY A 353 1.41 -51.39 -27.12
C GLY A 353 -0.01 -50.84 -26.92
N HIS A 354 -0.19 -49.68 -26.28
CA HIS A 354 -1.51 -49.06 -26.16
C HIS A 354 -1.90 -48.37 -27.47
N THR A 355 -3.08 -48.71 -27.99
CA THR A 355 -3.59 -48.21 -29.28
C THR A 355 -4.24 -46.83 -29.18
N HIS A 356 -4.85 -46.51 -28.03
CA HIS A 356 -5.59 -45.27 -27.80
C HIS A 356 -5.29 -44.67 -26.41
N LEU A 357 -5.43 -43.35 -26.31
CA LEU A 357 -5.53 -42.59 -25.06
C LEU A 357 -6.87 -41.88 -25.03
N ARG A 358 -7.49 -41.78 -23.86
CA ARG A 358 -8.71 -40.97 -23.69
C ARG A 358 -8.30 -39.56 -23.28
N VAL A 359 -8.49 -38.60 -24.17
CA VAL A 359 -8.12 -37.18 -23.99
C VAL A 359 -9.40 -36.35 -23.98
N ASP A 360 -9.66 -35.66 -22.87
CA ASP A 360 -10.84 -34.82 -22.67
C ASP A 360 -12.17 -35.54 -23.01
N GLY A 361 -12.21 -36.85 -22.74
CA GLY A 361 -13.35 -37.72 -23.04
C GLY A 361 -13.33 -38.40 -24.42
N HIS A 362 -12.46 -37.97 -25.34
CA HIS A 362 -12.29 -38.54 -26.69
C HIS A 362 -11.23 -39.64 -26.72
N PHE A 363 -11.51 -40.79 -27.31
CA PHE A 363 -10.50 -41.85 -27.51
C PHE A 363 -9.68 -41.56 -28.77
N LEU A 364 -8.46 -41.06 -28.59
CA LEU A 364 -7.55 -40.66 -29.65
C LEU A 364 -6.46 -41.71 -29.88
N PRO A 365 -6.07 -41.99 -31.14
CA PRO A 365 -5.05 -42.99 -31.44
C PRO A 365 -3.65 -42.53 -31.00
N THR A 366 -2.83 -43.44 -30.49
CA THR A 366 -1.45 -43.14 -30.04
C THR A 366 -0.46 -43.02 -31.21
N ALA A 367 -0.65 -43.75 -32.31
CA ALA A 367 0.27 -43.79 -33.45
C ALA A 367 0.25 -42.51 -34.31
N LYS A 368 -0.93 -41.90 -34.48
CA LYS A 368 -1.12 -40.59 -35.15
C LYS A 368 -1.80 -39.62 -34.19
N PHE A 369 -1.14 -39.39 -33.05
CA PHE A 369 -1.71 -38.56 -31.99
C PHE A 369 -1.92 -37.11 -32.48
N PRO A 370 -3.15 -36.56 -32.40
CA PRO A 370 -3.45 -35.23 -32.89
C PRO A 370 -2.79 -34.15 -32.03
N ARG A 371 -2.52 -32.98 -32.62
CA ARG A 371 -2.01 -31.82 -31.88
C ARG A 371 -3.12 -31.23 -31.02
N ILE A 372 -2.97 -31.38 -29.71
CA ILE A 372 -3.80 -30.73 -28.69
C ILE A 372 -3.28 -29.32 -28.37
N GLU A 373 -4.15 -28.45 -27.87
CA GLU A 373 -3.87 -27.03 -27.64
C GLU A 373 -2.95 -26.79 -26.43
N ARG A 374 -1.71 -26.34 -26.67
CA ARG A 374 -0.69 -26.13 -25.62
C ARG A 374 -1.15 -25.33 -24.41
N PHE A 375 -2.02 -24.32 -24.60
CA PHE A 375 -2.40 -23.37 -23.55
C PHE A 375 -3.71 -23.71 -22.84
N LYS A 376 -4.36 -24.82 -23.22
CA LYS A 376 -5.59 -25.34 -22.62
C LYS A 376 -5.26 -26.48 -21.65
N GLU A 377 -6.06 -26.61 -20.60
CA GLU A 377 -5.95 -27.73 -19.67
C GLU A 377 -6.53 -28.99 -20.30
N HIS A 378 -5.78 -30.10 -20.21
CA HIS A 378 -6.18 -31.39 -20.74
C HIS A 378 -6.19 -32.46 -19.64
N THR A 379 -7.10 -33.43 -19.77
CA THR A 379 -7.14 -34.67 -18.99
C THR A 379 -6.88 -35.86 -19.91
N ILE A 380 -5.85 -36.65 -19.61
CA ILE A 380 -5.39 -37.78 -20.42
C ILE A 380 -5.40 -39.04 -19.56
N GLU A 381 -6.17 -40.04 -19.98
CA GLU A 381 -6.34 -41.32 -19.32
C GLU A 381 -5.87 -42.47 -20.23
N LEU A 382 -5.18 -43.44 -19.66
CA LEU A 382 -4.66 -44.63 -20.33
C LEU A 382 -5.62 -45.80 -20.16
N PRO A 383 -6.22 -46.34 -21.24
CA PRO A 383 -7.01 -47.57 -21.17
C PRO A 383 -6.12 -48.78 -20.86
N ILE A 384 -6.43 -49.49 -19.77
CA ILE A 384 -5.69 -50.66 -19.30
C ILE A 384 -6.37 -51.95 -19.73
N ALA A 385 -7.67 -52.09 -19.43
CA ALA A 385 -8.45 -53.28 -19.75
C ALA A 385 -9.94 -52.99 -19.80
N ASP A 386 -10.69 -53.82 -20.52
CA ASP A 386 -12.16 -53.83 -20.52
C ASP A 386 -12.71 -55.27 -20.39
N PHE A 387 -13.81 -55.44 -19.65
CA PHE A 387 -14.52 -56.70 -19.46
C PHE A 387 -15.84 -56.48 -18.69
N ILE A 388 -16.71 -57.48 -18.66
CA ILE A 388 -17.95 -57.47 -17.87
C ILE A 388 -17.64 -57.91 -16.45
N VAL A 389 -18.03 -57.16 -15.42
CA VAL A 389 -17.70 -57.52 -14.02
C VAL A 389 -18.54 -58.71 -13.55
N GLN A 390 -17.90 -59.85 -13.28
CA GLN A 390 -18.52 -61.09 -12.80
C GLN A 390 -17.63 -61.80 -11.78
N ALA A 391 -18.18 -62.75 -11.02
CA ALA A 391 -17.44 -63.43 -9.94
C ALA A 391 -16.29 -64.31 -10.47
N ASP A 392 -16.41 -64.82 -11.69
CA ASP A 392 -15.43 -65.66 -12.38
C ASP A 392 -14.21 -64.89 -12.90
N ASN A 393 -14.29 -63.55 -12.98
CA ASN A 393 -13.23 -62.70 -13.51
C ASN A 393 -12.69 -61.65 -12.50
N GLU A 394 -12.88 -61.91 -11.20
CA GLU A 394 -12.33 -61.07 -10.13
C GLU A 394 -10.80 -60.92 -10.22
N ASP A 395 -10.06 -61.99 -10.53
CA ASP A 395 -8.60 -61.95 -10.67
C ASP A 395 -8.16 -60.99 -11.79
N ARG A 396 -8.93 -60.94 -12.88
CA ARG A 396 -8.68 -60.01 -14.00
C ARG A 396 -8.96 -58.57 -13.59
N LEU A 397 -10.01 -58.34 -12.80
CA LEU A 397 -10.31 -57.03 -12.22
C LEU A 397 -9.20 -56.55 -11.27
N ARG A 398 -8.72 -57.43 -10.38
CA ARG A 398 -7.60 -57.16 -9.48
C ARG A 398 -6.35 -56.76 -10.27
N GLY A 399 -5.97 -57.54 -11.28
CA GLY A 399 -4.81 -57.24 -12.13
C GLY A 399 -4.93 -55.91 -12.88
N ALA A 400 -6.11 -55.62 -13.45
CA ALA A 400 -6.36 -54.37 -14.16
C ALA A 400 -6.33 -53.14 -13.23
N ILE A 401 -6.95 -53.23 -12.06
CA ILE A 401 -6.93 -52.15 -11.05
C ILE A 401 -5.51 -51.93 -10.52
N ALA A 402 -4.74 -52.98 -10.26
CA ALA A 402 -3.37 -52.87 -9.78
C ALA A 402 -2.48 -52.11 -10.79
N THR A 403 -2.55 -52.51 -12.07
CA THR A 403 -1.81 -51.87 -13.16
C THR A 403 -2.27 -50.41 -13.36
N ALA A 404 -3.57 -50.15 -13.24
CA ALA A 404 -4.10 -48.80 -13.38
C ALA A 404 -3.68 -47.89 -12.22
N LEU A 405 -3.66 -48.40 -10.99
CA LEU A 405 -3.17 -47.67 -9.82
C LEU A 405 -1.66 -47.40 -9.92
N GLU A 406 -0.86 -48.32 -10.49
CA GLU A 406 0.57 -48.10 -10.69
C GLU A 406 0.82 -46.96 -11.69
N HIS A 407 0.20 -47.03 -12.87
CA HIS A 407 0.34 -45.99 -13.90
C HIS A 407 -0.32 -44.66 -13.54
N GLY A 408 -1.44 -44.69 -12.82
CA GLY A 408 -2.19 -43.52 -12.34
C GLY A 408 -1.69 -42.97 -11.00
N HIS A 409 -0.53 -43.42 -10.52
CA HIS A 409 0.08 -43.00 -9.24
C HIS A 409 -0.89 -43.05 -8.05
N GLY A 410 -1.64 -44.15 -7.90
CA GLY A 410 -2.60 -44.40 -6.82
C GLY A 410 -4.02 -43.92 -7.11
N VAL A 411 -4.36 -43.66 -8.37
CA VAL A 411 -5.72 -43.33 -8.83
C VAL A 411 -6.08 -44.25 -10.00
N VAL A 412 -7.31 -44.74 -10.04
CA VAL A 412 -7.89 -45.52 -11.13
C VAL A 412 -9.26 -44.96 -11.46
N THR A 413 -9.60 -44.87 -12.74
CA THR A 413 -10.91 -44.44 -13.21
C THR A 413 -11.60 -45.61 -13.91
N ILE A 414 -12.81 -45.95 -13.48
CA ILE A 414 -13.63 -46.98 -14.11
C ILE A 414 -14.76 -46.28 -14.88
N ALA A 415 -14.93 -46.59 -16.16
CA ALA A 415 -15.96 -46.02 -17.02
C ALA A 415 -16.91 -47.10 -17.55
N TRP A 416 -18.21 -46.81 -17.62
CA TRP A 416 -19.27 -47.72 -18.07
C TRP A 416 -20.52 -46.93 -18.53
N PRO A 417 -21.50 -47.53 -19.21
CA PRO A 417 -21.47 -48.81 -19.92
C PRO A 417 -20.69 -48.68 -21.25
N LEU A 418 -19.66 -49.49 -21.46
CA LEU A 418 -18.82 -49.42 -22.67
C LEU A 418 -19.56 -49.84 -23.95
N GLU A 419 -20.71 -50.52 -23.85
CA GLU A 419 -21.55 -50.86 -24.99
C GLU A 419 -21.99 -49.61 -25.77
N LYS A 420 -22.21 -48.48 -25.06
CA LYS A 420 -22.51 -47.19 -25.69
C LYS A 420 -21.34 -46.62 -26.48
N LEU A 421 -20.11 -46.86 -26.03
CA LEU A 421 -18.90 -46.45 -26.74
C LEU A 421 -18.72 -47.30 -28.00
N LYS A 422 -18.95 -48.62 -27.90
CA LYS A 422 -18.89 -49.53 -29.05
C LYS A 422 -19.86 -49.09 -30.15
N ASN A 423 -21.12 -48.83 -29.78
CA ASN A 423 -22.13 -48.33 -30.72
C ASN A 423 -21.79 -46.96 -31.33
N ALA A 424 -21.14 -46.07 -30.55
CA ALA A 424 -20.72 -44.76 -31.03
C ALA A 424 -19.53 -44.86 -32.01
N ILE A 425 -18.55 -45.73 -31.71
CA ILE A 425 -17.40 -45.99 -32.60
C ILE A 425 -17.87 -46.63 -33.91
N ASP A 426 -18.80 -47.59 -33.83
CA ASP A 426 -19.42 -48.21 -35.01
C ASP A 426 -20.20 -47.19 -35.86
N GLY A 427 -20.71 -46.12 -35.24
CA GLY A 427 -21.33 -44.96 -35.89
C GLY A 427 -20.38 -43.83 -36.30
N GLY A 428 -19.06 -44.02 -36.17
CA GLY A 428 -18.03 -43.04 -36.56
C GLY A 428 -17.69 -41.95 -35.54
N ALA A 429 -18.20 -42.03 -34.31
CA ALA A 429 -17.93 -41.09 -33.23
C ALA A 429 -16.90 -41.64 -32.22
N TRP A 430 -15.89 -40.83 -31.89
CA TRP A 430 -14.80 -41.20 -30.97
C TRP A 430 -15.08 -40.85 -29.49
N THR A 431 -16.35 -40.61 -29.16
CA THR A 431 -16.86 -40.23 -27.84
C THR A 431 -18.22 -40.84 -27.57
N ALA A 432 -18.44 -41.23 -26.32
CA ALA A 432 -19.77 -41.54 -25.81
C ALA A 432 -19.95 -40.94 -24.41
N SER A 433 -21.20 -40.63 -24.05
CA SER A 433 -21.56 -40.25 -22.68
C SER A 433 -21.50 -41.48 -21.78
N LEU A 434 -20.31 -41.70 -21.20
CA LEU A 434 -20.02 -42.76 -20.24
C LEU A 434 -20.16 -42.21 -18.82
N GLN A 435 -20.79 -43.00 -17.95
CA GLN A 435 -20.63 -42.81 -16.51
C GLN A 435 -19.22 -43.22 -16.12
N GLN A 436 -18.64 -42.53 -15.15
CA GLN A 436 -17.32 -42.87 -14.66
C GLN A 436 -17.23 -42.63 -13.15
N LYS A 437 -16.41 -43.44 -12.48
CA LYS A 437 -16.09 -43.32 -11.07
C LYS A 437 -14.61 -43.55 -10.87
N SER A 438 -13.98 -42.65 -10.13
CA SER A 438 -12.54 -42.73 -9.84
C SER A 438 -12.33 -43.21 -8.42
N PHE A 439 -11.51 -44.25 -8.26
CA PHE A 439 -11.08 -44.76 -6.96
C PHE A 439 -9.64 -44.33 -6.72
N SER A 440 -9.27 -44.14 -5.46
CA SER A 440 -7.91 -43.75 -5.11
C SER A 440 -7.43 -44.49 -3.86
N THR A 441 -6.24 -45.07 -3.97
CA THR A 441 -5.51 -45.60 -2.82
C THR A 441 -4.89 -44.50 -1.95
N LYS A 442 -4.98 -43.24 -2.39
CA LYS A 442 -4.43 -42.08 -1.69
C LYS A 442 -5.51 -41.27 -0.97
N ARG A 443 -6.58 -40.86 -1.66
CA ARG A 443 -7.60 -39.96 -1.13
C ARG A 443 -8.96 -40.15 -1.80
N ALA A 444 -9.85 -40.94 -1.21
CA ALA A 444 -11.23 -41.08 -1.67
C ALA A 444 -12.23 -40.97 -0.51
N CYS A 445 -13.43 -40.47 -0.82
CA CYS A 445 -14.54 -40.48 0.11
C CYS A 445 -14.97 -41.94 0.36
N SER A 446 -14.95 -42.37 1.62
CA SER A 446 -15.38 -43.71 2.02
C SER A 446 -16.88 -44.00 1.79
N SER A 447 -17.70 -42.96 1.65
CA SER A 447 -19.15 -43.07 1.43
C SER A 447 -19.54 -43.08 -0.05
N CYS A 448 -19.15 -42.04 -0.82
CA CYS A 448 -19.55 -41.93 -2.23
C CYS A 448 -18.47 -42.41 -3.23
N GLY A 449 -17.25 -42.67 -2.78
CA GLY A 449 -16.14 -43.08 -3.63
C GLY A 449 -15.53 -41.96 -4.48
N THR A 450 -15.91 -40.69 -4.28
CA THR A 450 -15.29 -39.55 -4.99
C THR A 450 -13.82 -39.43 -4.60
N SER A 451 -12.93 -39.41 -5.59
CA SER A 451 -11.49 -39.17 -5.40
C SER A 451 -11.18 -37.68 -5.33
N PHE A 452 -10.21 -37.30 -4.49
CA PHE A 452 -9.80 -35.91 -4.30
C PHE A 452 -8.31 -35.70 -4.59
N PRO A 453 -7.91 -34.58 -5.19
CA PRO A 453 -6.50 -34.24 -5.39
C PRO A 453 -5.82 -33.93 -4.06
N GLU A 454 -4.49 -33.98 -4.04
CA GLU A 454 -3.70 -33.50 -2.91
C GLU A 454 -3.97 -32.00 -2.66
N ALA A 455 -4.03 -31.62 -1.37
CA ALA A 455 -4.28 -30.25 -0.98
C ALA A 455 -3.08 -29.37 -1.39
N ASP A 456 -3.30 -28.47 -2.34
CA ASP A 456 -2.34 -27.45 -2.80
C ASP A 456 -2.65 -26.11 -2.13
N PRO A 457 -1.67 -25.27 -1.76
CA PRO A 457 -1.93 -23.95 -1.17
C PRO A 457 -2.88 -23.08 -2.00
N ARG A 458 -2.94 -23.25 -3.32
CA ARG A 458 -3.83 -22.52 -4.25
C ARG A 458 -5.30 -22.91 -4.08
N LEU A 459 -5.60 -24.09 -3.54
CA LEU A 459 -6.97 -24.52 -3.19
C LEU A 459 -7.57 -23.61 -2.10
N PHE A 460 -6.74 -23.12 -1.20
CA PHE A 460 -7.15 -22.26 -0.09
C PHE A 460 -7.08 -20.77 -0.43
N SER A 461 -6.79 -20.41 -1.68
CA SER A 461 -6.69 -19.02 -2.12
C SER A 461 -7.92 -18.62 -2.94
N TYR A 462 -8.67 -17.63 -2.45
CA TYR A 462 -9.74 -16.98 -3.21
C TYR A 462 -9.22 -15.99 -4.28
N ASN A 463 -7.89 -15.85 -4.41
CA ASN A 463 -7.26 -15.14 -5.54
C ASN A 463 -6.90 -16.10 -6.70
N SER A 464 -7.09 -17.40 -6.52
CA SER A 464 -6.77 -18.43 -7.51
C SER A 464 -8.02 -19.11 -8.04
N LYS A 465 -8.04 -19.40 -9.34
CA LYS A 465 -9.11 -20.18 -9.99
C LYS A 465 -9.35 -21.54 -9.36
N HIS A 466 -8.33 -22.08 -8.69
CA HIS A 466 -8.38 -23.38 -8.03
C HIS A 466 -9.15 -23.36 -6.71
N GLY A 467 -9.16 -22.22 -6.01
CA GLY A 467 -9.71 -22.11 -4.65
C GLY A 467 -10.96 -21.26 -4.55
N TRP A 468 -11.14 -20.31 -5.46
CA TRP A 468 -12.24 -19.35 -5.39
C TRP A 468 -13.63 -19.97 -5.59
N CYS A 469 -14.65 -19.35 -5.01
CA CYS A 469 -16.03 -19.67 -5.32
C CYS A 469 -16.32 -19.35 -6.79
N ARG A 470 -17.01 -20.24 -7.49
CA ARG A 470 -17.36 -20.06 -8.92
C ARG A 470 -18.47 -19.02 -9.14
N GLY A 471 -19.26 -18.69 -8.12
CA GLY A 471 -20.35 -17.72 -8.21
C GLY A 471 -19.91 -16.27 -8.04
N CYS A 472 -18.89 -16.00 -7.22
CA CYS A 472 -18.39 -14.64 -6.95
C CYS A 472 -16.92 -14.44 -7.32
N PHE A 473 -16.28 -15.46 -7.89
CA PHE A 473 -14.87 -15.47 -8.26
C PHE A 473 -13.93 -15.00 -7.13
N GLY A 474 -14.28 -15.32 -5.87
CA GLY A 474 -13.44 -15.04 -4.70
C GLY A 474 -13.68 -13.70 -3.99
N THR A 475 -14.61 -12.87 -4.46
CA THR A 475 -14.95 -11.60 -3.78
C THR A 475 -15.81 -11.81 -2.53
N GLY A 476 -16.56 -12.92 -2.46
CA GLY A 476 -17.55 -13.18 -1.41
C GLY A 476 -18.86 -12.42 -1.58
N LEU A 477 -18.98 -11.56 -2.59
CA LEU A 477 -20.13 -10.68 -2.81
C LEU A 477 -20.75 -10.96 -4.18
N SER A 478 -22.06 -10.78 -4.31
CA SER A 478 -22.73 -10.79 -5.61
C SER A 478 -22.52 -9.44 -6.28
N LEU A 479 -21.70 -9.38 -7.33
CA LEU A 479 -21.41 -8.17 -8.11
C LEU A 479 -22.02 -8.31 -9.50
N SER A 480 -22.86 -7.36 -9.91
CA SER A 480 -23.48 -7.38 -11.24
C SER A 480 -22.45 -7.08 -12.33
N GLY A 481 -22.35 -7.94 -13.34
CA GLY A 481 -21.46 -7.73 -14.49
C GLY A 481 -19.99 -8.13 -14.28
N PHE A 482 -19.66 -8.79 -13.16
CA PHE A 482 -18.31 -9.26 -12.84
C PHE A 482 -18.12 -10.73 -13.23
N ASP A 483 -17.09 -11.03 -14.02
CA ASP A 483 -16.78 -12.40 -14.48
C ASP A 483 -15.36 -12.89 -14.14
N ALA A 484 -15.01 -14.09 -14.61
CA ALA A 484 -13.73 -14.74 -14.34
C ALA A 484 -12.53 -14.12 -15.10
N GLU A 485 -12.76 -13.36 -16.18
CA GLU A 485 -11.73 -12.69 -16.98
C GLU A 485 -11.34 -11.35 -16.36
N GLN A 486 -12.30 -10.68 -15.73
CA GLN A 486 -12.13 -9.40 -15.02
C GLN A 486 -11.56 -9.54 -13.60
N SER A 487 -11.15 -10.76 -13.21
CA SER A 487 -10.48 -10.98 -11.92
C SER A 487 -9.15 -10.25 -11.87
N GLY A 488 -8.99 -9.32 -10.92
CA GLY A 488 -7.84 -8.43 -10.79
C GLY A 488 -8.16 -6.96 -11.11
N GLU A 489 -9.29 -6.69 -11.76
CA GLU A 489 -9.76 -5.34 -12.11
C GLU A 489 -10.80 -4.79 -11.11
N GLU A 490 -10.92 -5.41 -9.92
CA GLU A 490 -11.99 -5.07 -8.96
C GLU A 490 -11.91 -3.61 -8.47
N VAL A 491 -10.73 -3.01 -8.53
CA VAL A 491 -10.49 -1.61 -8.15
C VAL A 491 -11.27 -0.65 -9.07
N TRP A 492 -11.35 -0.96 -10.36
CA TRP A 492 -12.09 -0.16 -11.33
C TRP A 492 -13.59 -0.26 -11.09
N TRP A 493 -14.11 -1.46 -10.84
CA TRP A 493 -15.53 -1.68 -10.54
C TRP A 493 -16.00 -1.00 -9.26
N ASN A 494 -15.14 -0.87 -8.24
CA ASN A 494 -15.44 -0.11 -7.02
C ASN A 494 -15.74 1.37 -7.30
N ALA A 495 -15.18 1.95 -8.36
CA ALA A 495 -15.38 3.36 -8.69
C ALA A 495 -16.75 3.64 -9.32
N TRP A 496 -17.47 2.61 -9.77
CA TRP A 496 -18.76 2.69 -10.49
C TRP A 496 -19.91 1.98 -9.77
N TYR A 497 -19.64 1.04 -8.85
CA TYR A 497 -20.68 0.27 -8.17
C TYR A 497 -21.16 0.97 -6.88
N GLU A 498 -22.31 1.65 -6.97
CA GLU A 498 -22.98 2.37 -5.86
C GLU A 498 -24.08 1.53 -5.17
N GLY A 499 -24.21 0.23 -5.47
CA GLY A 499 -25.27 -0.64 -4.93
C GLY A 499 -24.92 -1.32 -3.59
N GLU A 500 -25.94 -1.71 -2.82
CA GLU A 500 -25.78 -2.59 -1.65
C GLU A 500 -25.34 -4.00 -2.11
N THR A 501 -24.15 -4.43 -1.67
CA THR A 501 -23.63 -5.76 -2.02
C THR A 501 -24.14 -6.82 -1.05
N ALA A 502 -24.92 -7.78 -1.53
CA ALA A 502 -25.32 -8.96 -0.77
C ALA A 502 -24.19 -10.01 -0.71
N PRO A 503 -24.10 -10.82 0.36
CA PRO A 503 -23.25 -12.00 0.41
C PRO A 503 -23.54 -12.93 -0.78
N CYS A 504 -22.50 -13.55 -1.33
CA CYS A 504 -22.66 -14.49 -2.43
C CYS A 504 -23.43 -15.75 -1.97
N GLU A 505 -24.59 -16.01 -2.57
CA GLU A 505 -25.44 -17.17 -2.23
C GLU A 505 -24.75 -18.53 -2.39
N SER A 506 -23.80 -18.65 -3.33
CA SER A 506 -23.12 -19.93 -3.60
C SER A 506 -22.09 -20.33 -2.53
N CYS A 507 -21.52 -19.36 -1.81
CA CYS A 507 -20.50 -19.62 -0.78
C CYS A 507 -20.82 -18.97 0.56
N ASP A 508 -22.00 -18.38 0.70
CA ASP A 508 -22.44 -17.62 1.87
C ASP A 508 -21.39 -16.59 2.34
N GLY A 509 -20.78 -15.87 1.39
CA GLY A 509 -19.72 -14.91 1.69
C GLY A 509 -18.33 -15.49 1.96
N LYS A 510 -18.16 -16.82 2.07
CA LYS A 510 -16.89 -17.48 2.44
C LYS A 510 -15.80 -17.47 1.37
N ARG A 511 -16.09 -16.94 0.17
CA ARG A 511 -15.16 -16.69 -0.97
C ARG A 511 -14.54 -17.93 -1.62
N LEU A 512 -14.54 -19.08 -0.96
CA LEU A 512 -13.90 -20.31 -1.40
C LEU A 512 -14.91 -21.30 -2.00
N ASN A 513 -14.39 -22.25 -2.78
CA ASN A 513 -15.19 -23.35 -3.30
C ASN A 513 -15.52 -24.41 -2.22
N PRO A 514 -16.51 -25.28 -2.47
CA PRO A 514 -16.92 -26.30 -1.50
C PRO A 514 -15.82 -27.29 -1.11
N ILE A 515 -14.85 -27.56 -1.99
CA ILE A 515 -13.76 -28.51 -1.70
C ILE A 515 -12.80 -27.92 -0.66
N ALA A 516 -12.44 -26.64 -0.82
CA ALA A 516 -11.58 -25.92 0.13
C ALA A 516 -12.26 -25.76 1.50
N LEU A 517 -13.56 -25.44 1.50
CA LEU A 517 -14.36 -25.31 2.74
C LEU A 517 -14.53 -26.65 3.47
N ALA A 518 -14.47 -27.77 2.77
CA ALA A 518 -14.57 -29.10 3.38
C ALA A 518 -13.24 -29.59 4.00
N VAL A 519 -12.14 -28.84 3.87
CA VAL A 519 -10.91 -29.14 4.62
C VAL A 519 -10.99 -28.44 5.98
N THR A 520 -10.89 -29.22 7.05
CA THR A 520 -10.98 -28.71 8.42
C THR A 520 -9.69 -28.94 9.19
N PHE A 521 -9.36 -28.00 10.07
CA PHE A 521 -8.27 -28.10 11.03
C PHE A 521 -8.85 -27.77 12.41
N ALA A 522 -8.62 -28.65 13.39
CA ALA A 522 -9.27 -28.58 14.71
C ALA A 522 -10.81 -28.39 14.63
N GLY A 523 -11.45 -29.04 13.65
CA GLY A 523 -12.91 -28.98 13.44
C GLY A 523 -13.43 -27.75 12.69
N GLN A 524 -12.58 -26.80 12.30
CA GLN A 524 -12.98 -25.57 11.61
C GLN A 524 -12.39 -25.47 10.19
N SER A 525 -13.14 -24.93 9.23
CA SER A 525 -12.61 -24.61 7.91
C SER A 525 -11.77 -23.33 7.95
N ILE A 526 -10.93 -23.12 6.94
CA ILE A 526 -10.09 -21.90 6.87
C ILE A 526 -10.94 -20.63 6.80
N ALA A 527 -12.15 -20.71 6.24
CA ALA A 527 -13.07 -19.59 6.19
C ALA A 527 -13.67 -19.29 7.57
N ASP A 528 -13.95 -20.31 8.38
CA ASP A 528 -14.48 -20.10 9.74
C ASP A 528 -13.45 -19.39 10.62
N LEU A 529 -12.16 -19.77 10.53
CA LEU A 529 -11.08 -19.04 11.20
C LEU A 529 -10.90 -17.62 10.66
N ALA A 530 -11.17 -17.38 9.38
CA ALA A 530 -11.12 -16.04 8.81
C ALA A 530 -12.30 -15.16 9.29
N GLU A 531 -13.42 -15.73 9.73
CA GLU A 531 -14.54 -14.95 10.28
C GLU A 531 -14.29 -14.50 11.72
N LEU A 532 -13.37 -15.14 12.44
CA LEU A 532 -13.03 -14.76 13.81
C LEU A 532 -12.42 -13.35 13.87
N PRO A 533 -12.80 -12.54 14.88
CA PRO A 533 -12.03 -11.39 15.31
C PRO A 533 -10.58 -11.77 15.60
N VAL A 534 -9.65 -10.85 15.38
CA VAL A 534 -8.21 -11.04 15.66
C VAL A 534 -7.98 -11.57 17.09
N ALA A 535 -8.67 -11.00 18.09
CA ALA A 535 -8.54 -11.42 19.49
C ALA A 535 -8.97 -12.88 19.69
N ASP A 536 -10.12 -13.27 19.14
CA ASP A 536 -10.66 -14.63 19.25
C ASP A 536 -9.79 -15.63 18.50
N ALA A 537 -9.23 -15.24 17.34
CA ALA A 537 -8.25 -16.03 16.61
C ALA A 537 -6.95 -16.20 17.41
N GLY A 538 -6.48 -15.14 18.08
CA GLY A 538 -5.33 -15.19 18.99
C GLY A 538 -5.54 -16.19 20.12
N GLU A 539 -6.69 -16.12 20.79
CA GLU A 539 -7.10 -17.06 21.84
C GLU A 539 -7.16 -18.51 21.33
N PHE A 540 -7.75 -18.72 20.15
CA PHE A 540 -7.81 -20.02 19.48
C PHE A 540 -6.40 -20.60 19.27
N PHE A 541 -5.48 -19.84 18.65
CA PHE A 541 -4.12 -20.33 18.38
C PHE A 541 -3.27 -20.48 19.64
N ASN A 542 -3.54 -19.71 20.70
CA ASN A 542 -2.85 -19.86 21.98
C ASN A 542 -3.31 -21.09 22.77
N ARG A 543 -4.59 -21.47 22.68
CA ARG A 543 -5.13 -22.69 23.30
C ARG A 543 -4.87 -23.96 22.51
N LEU A 544 -4.49 -23.84 21.24
CA LEU A 544 -4.21 -24.98 20.37
C LEU A 544 -3.03 -25.80 20.88
N THR A 545 -3.32 -27.01 21.37
CA THR A 545 -2.32 -28.00 21.78
C THR A 545 -2.11 -29.03 20.69
N LEU A 546 -0.95 -29.00 20.03
CA LEU A 546 -0.52 -30.03 19.07
C LEU A 546 0.52 -30.93 19.73
N SER A 547 0.58 -32.20 19.33
CA SER A 547 1.54 -33.16 19.87
C SER A 547 2.26 -33.94 18.76
N GLY A 548 3.46 -34.44 19.06
CA GLY A 548 4.27 -35.23 18.15
C GLY A 548 4.54 -34.52 16.81
N ARG A 549 4.33 -35.24 15.71
CA ARG A 549 4.63 -34.78 14.35
C ARG A 549 3.85 -33.52 13.92
N GLU A 550 2.62 -33.34 14.40
CA GLU A 550 1.81 -32.16 14.05
C GLU A 550 2.43 -30.88 14.60
N ALA A 551 2.96 -30.94 15.84
CA ALA A 551 3.62 -29.82 16.48
C ALA A 551 4.91 -29.40 15.74
N GLU A 552 5.72 -30.38 15.29
CA GLU A 552 6.94 -30.10 14.54
C GLU A 552 6.67 -29.41 13.21
N ILE A 553 5.63 -29.85 12.49
CA ILE A 553 5.23 -29.28 11.19
C ILE A 553 4.65 -27.87 11.37
N ALA A 554 3.88 -27.64 12.43
CA ALA A 554 3.18 -26.38 12.66
C ALA A 554 4.05 -25.31 13.32
N ARG A 555 5.15 -25.68 13.98
CA ARG A 555 5.93 -24.82 14.88
C ARG A 555 6.20 -23.42 14.31
N ASP A 556 6.81 -23.35 13.14
CA ASP A 556 7.27 -22.09 12.56
C ASP A 556 6.07 -21.26 12.06
N ALA A 557 5.07 -21.92 11.45
CA ALA A 557 3.85 -21.25 11.00
C ALA A 557 3.01 -20.70 12.16
N LEU A 558 2.90 -21.44 13.27
CA LEU A 558 2.17 -21.01 14.46
C LEU A 558 2.90 -19.87 15.19
N ALA A 559 4.23 -19.89 15.22
CA ALA A 559 5.01 -18.77 15.76
C ALA A 559 4.71 -17.47 15.00
N GLU A 560 4.74 -17.53 13.66
CA GLU A 560 4.42 -16.38 12.80
C GLU A 560 2.95 -15.92 12.92
N ILE A 561 1.99 -16.85 12.95
CA ILE A 561 0.57 -16.51 13.13
C ILE A 561 0.34 -15.83 14.48
N ARG A 562 0.84 -16.40 15.58
CA ARG A 562 0.68 -15.84 16.93
C ARG A 562 1.34 -14.46 17.03
N SER A 563 2.54 -14.31 16.49
CA SER A 563 3.24 -13.02 16.50
C SER A 563 2.45 -11.94 15.75
N ARG A 564 1.93 -12.23 14.55
CA ARG A 564 1.18 -11.27 13.74
C ARG A 564 -0.19 -10.92 14.32
N LEU A 565 -0.88 -11.90 14.94
CA LEU A 565 -2.12 -11.65 15.67
C LEU A 565 -1.87 -10.75 16.89
N SER A 566 -0.80 -11.04 17.65
CA SER A 566 -0.40 -10.20 18.79
C SER A 566 -0.10 -8.77 18.36
N PHE A 567 0.63 -8.55 17.26
CA PHE A 567 0.87 -7.19 16.76
C PHE A 567 -0.42 -6.46 16.34
N LEU A 568 -1.40 -7.16 15.75
CA LEU A 568 -2.70 -6.57 15.43
C LEU A 568 -3.49 -6.19 16.69
N GLU A 569 -3.45 -7.02 17.73
CA GLU A 569 -4.06 -6.69 19.03
C GLU A 569 -3.36 -5.49 19.69
N GLU A 570 -2.02 -5.48 19.67
CA GLU A 570 -1.20 -4.40 20.22
C GLU A 570 -1.51 -3.05 19.59
N VAL A 571 -1.81 -2.99 18.28
CA VAL A 571 -2.23 -1.74 17.60
C VAL A 571 -3.73 -1.43 17.75
N GLY A 572 -4.46 -2.19 18.58
CA GLY A 572 -5.87 -1.94 18.89
C GLY A 572 -6.85 -2.42 17.81
N LEU A 573 -6.49 -3.44 17.02
CA LEU A 573 -7.32 -4.01 15.95
C LEU A 573 -7.93 -5.38 16.31
N GLY A 574 -7.92 -5.76 17.59
CA GLY A 574 -8.45 -7.04 18.08
C GLY A 574 -9.90 -7.33 17.68
N TYR A 575 -10.71 -6.29 17.44
CA TYR A 575 -12.13 -6.41 17.07
C TYR A 575 -12.36 -6.72 15.58
N LEU A 576 -11.34 -6.64 14.73
CA LEU A 576 -11.47 -6.87 13.29
C LEU A 576 -11.52 -8.36 12.97
N ALA A 577 -12.49 -8.78 12.15
CA ALA A 577 -12.46 -10.11 11.56
C ALA A 577 -11.32 -10.23 10.53
N LEU A 578 -10.61 -11.36 10.53
CA LEU A 578 -9.51 -11.66 9.60
C LEU A 578 -9.94 -11.62 8.12
N GLY A 579 -11.20 -11.95 7.83
CA GLY A 579 -11.83 -11.97 6.52
C GLY A 579 -12.47 -10.65 6.10
N ARG A 580 -12.41 -9.60 6.96
CA ARG A 580 -12.97 -8.28 6.65
C ARG A 580 -12.28 -7.71 5.41
N ALA A 581 -13.07 -7.27 4.44
CA ALA A 581 -12.58 -6.79 3.15
C ALA A 581 -11.88 -5.44 3.28
N ALA A 582 -10.76 -5.26 2.59
CA ALA A 582 -9.94 -4.04 2.65
C ALA A 582 -10.70 -2.74 2.31
N PRO A 583 -11.63 -2.70 1.32
CA PRO A 583 -12.40 -1.48 1.04
C PRO A 583 -13.33 -1.03 2.18
N THR A 584 -13.65 -1.92 3.12
CA THR A 584 -14.52 -1.60 4.27
C THR A 584 -13.76 -1.06 5.47
N LEU A 585 -12.43 -0.99 5.40
CA LEU A 585 -11.58 -0.46 6.46
C LEU A 585 -11.57 1.07 6.40
N SER A 586 -11.63 1.71 7.57
CA SER A 586 -11.30 3.12 7.72
C SER A 586 -9.82 3.38 7.40
N GLY A 587 -9.45 4.64 7.16
CA GLY A 587 -8.06 5.04 6.93
C GLY A 587 -7.15 4.60 8.08
N GLY A 588 -7.52 4.94 9.32
CA GLY A 588 -6.78 4.56 10.52
C GLY A 588 -6.73 3.05 10.78
N GLU A 589 -7.75 2.26 10.40
CA GLU A 589 -7.68 0.79 10.46
C GLU A 589 -6.66 0.25 9.44
N ALA A 590 -6.75 0.70 8.18
CA ALA A 590 -5.83 0.26 7.12
C ALA A 590 -4.37 0.61 7.43
N GLN A 591 -4.13 1.79 8.00
CA GLN A 591 -2.80 2.23 8.41
C GLN A 591 -2.23 1.41 9.56
N ARG A 592 -3.02 1.16 10.62
CA ARG A 592 -2.59 0.31 11.74
C ARG A 592 -2.34 -1.13 11.31
N ILE A 593 -3.12 -1.68 10.37
CA ILE A 593 -2.85 -2.99 9.75
C ILE A 593 -1.49 -2.99 9.05
N ARG A 594 -1.18 -1.94 8.28
CA ARG A 594 0.11 -1.82 7.60
C ARG A 594 1.26 -1.71 8.60
N LEU A 595 1.11 -0.92 9.66
CA LEU A 595 2.11 -0.82 10.72
C LEU A 595 2.34 -2.17 11.42
N ALA A 596 1.26 -2.88 11.77
CA ALA A 596 1.35 -4.22 12.36
C ALA A 596 2.07 -5.21 11.43
N ALA A 597 1.80 -5.16 10.12
CA ALA A 597 2.51 -5.97 9.13
C ALA A 597 4.02 -5.64 9.08
N GLN A 598 4.40 -4.37 9.23
CA GLN A 598 5.82 -3.96 9.30
C GLN A 598 6.49 -4.36 10.62
N LEU A 599 5.79 -4.28 11.75
CA LEU A 599 6.31 -4.78 13.03
C LEU A 599 6.59 -6.30 12.96
N GLY A 600 5.80 -7.04 12.16
CA GLY A 600 5.97 -8.46 11.90
C GLY A 600 7.06 -8.82 10.88
N SER A 601 7.55 -7.90 10.05
CA SER A 601 8.58 -8.20 9.02
C SER A 601 10.01 -8.26 9.57
N ASN A 602 10.21 -7.90 10.85
CA ASN A 602 11.48 -7.93 11.58
C ASN A 602 12.66 -7.23 10.86
N LEU A 603 12.37 -6.21 10.05
CA LEU A 603 13.37 -5.41 9.35
C LEU A 603 14.13 -4.49 10.32
N GLN A 604 15.42 -4.29 10.05
CA GLN A 604 16.34 -3.39 10.76
C GLN A 604 17.11 -2.52 9.78
N GLY A 605 17.50 -1.31 10.20
CA GLY A 605 18.26 -0.38 9.38
C GLY A 605 17.44 0.27 8.25
N VAL A 606 16.11 0.22 8.32
CA VAL A 606 15.18 0.83 7.35
C VAL A 606 14.76 2.21 7.83
N ALA A 607 14.57 3.16 6.91
CA ALA A 607 13.87 4.42 7.20
C ALA A 607 12.38 4.30 6.83
N TYR A 608 11.53 4.28 7.85
CA TYR A 608 10.08 4.33 7.68
C TYR A 608 9.63 5.78 7.60
N ILE A 609 8.92 6.10 6.52
CA ILE A 609 8.40 7.44 6.24
C ILE A 609 6.88 7.37 6.34
N LEU A 610 6.31 8.06 7.32
CA LEU A 610 4.88 7.99 7.63
C LEU A 610 4.19 9.32 7.38
N ASP A 611 3.04 9.27 6.71
CA ASP A 611 2.19 10.43 6.43
C ASP A 611 1.06 10.48 7.45
N GLU A 612 1.13 11.45 8.36
CA GLU A 612 0.09 11.81 9.33
C GLU A 612 -0.64 10.58 9.93
N PRO A 613 0.09 9.66 10.60
CA PRO A 613 -0.48 8.39 11.02
C PRO A 613 -1.52 8.48 12.13
N THR A 614 -1.65 9.63 12.77
CA THR A 614 -2.64 9.87 13.82
C THR A 614 -3.99 10.35 13.29
N ILE A 615 -4.12 10.58 11.98
CA ILE A 615 -5.35 11.06 11.36
C ILE A 615 -6.56 10.18 11.69
N GLY A 616 -7.64 10.84 12.12
CA GLY A 616 -8.91 10.17 12.41
C GLY A 616 -8.83 9.15 13.55
N LEU A 617 -7.74 9.16 14.34
CA LEU A 617 -7.61 8.31 15.50
C LEU A 617 -8.12 9.04 16.74
N HIS A 618 -8.86 8.29 17.56
CA HIS A 618 -9.20 8.74 18.90
C HIS A 618 -7.92 8.93 19.74
N PRO A 619 -7.84 9.90 20.67
CA PRO A 619 -6.64 10.13 21.50
C PRO A 619 -6.10 8.87 22.21
N ARG A 620 -7.00 7.99 22.67
CA ARG A 620 -6.65 6.66 23.18
C ARG A 620 -5.88 5.80 22.16
N ASP A 621 -6.40 5.73 20.94
CA ASP A 621 -5.85 4.89 19.87
C ASP A 621 -4.57 5.52 19.29
N ASN A 622 -4.44 6.85 19.34
CA ASN A 622 -3.21 7.57 19.04
C ASN A 622 -2.06 7.13 19.98
N ARG A 623 -2.30 7.05 21.29
CA ARG A 623 -1.29 6.55 22.25
C ARG A 623 -0.82 5.13 21.91
N ILE A 624 -1.74 4.28 21.48
CA ILE A 624 -1.43 2.90 21.07
C ILE A 624 -0.50 2.90 19.85
N LEU A 625 -0.82 3.70 18.85
CA LEU A 625 0.00 3.88 17.65
C LEU A 625 1.40 4.39 17.99
N LEU A 626 1.51 5.43 18.82
CA LEU A 626 2.80 6.01 19.21
C LEU A 626 3.69 4.99 19.94
N ASN A 627 3.11 4.18 20.83
CA ASN A 627 3.83 3.08 21.47
C ASN A 627 4.35 2.04 20.44
N ALA A 628 3.57 1.78 19.38
CA ALA A 628 3.97 0.88 18.31
C ALA A 628 5.11 1.46 17.45
N LEU A 629 5.12 2.77 17.22
CA LEU A 629 6.22 3.48 16.55
C LEU A 629 7.51 3.42 17.39
N GLU A 630 7.44 3.68 18.70
CA GLU A 630 8.60 3.54 19.59
C GLU A 630 9.19 2.12 19.57
N LYS A 631 8.35 1.08 19.48
CA LYS A 631 8.84 -0.31 19.30
C LYS A 631 9.56 -0.50 17.96
N LEU A 632 9.08 0.14 16.89
CA LEU A 632 9.71 0.05 15.57
C LEU A 632 11.07 0.76 15.55
N GLU A 633 11.17 1.92 16.21
CA GLU A 633 12.43 2.63 16.47
C GLU A 633 13.42 1.76 17.25
N ALA A 634 12.96 1.17 18.36
CA ALA A 634 13.79 0.33 19.24
C ALA A 634 14.38 -0.91 18.55
N LYS A 635 13.84 -1.33 17.39
CA LYS A 635 14.42 -2.39 16.55
C LYS A 635 15.62 -1.91 15.71
N GLY A 636 16.06 -0.65 15.84
CA GLY A 636 17.14 -0.08 15.04
C GLY A 636 16.67 0.42 13.68
N ASN A 637 15.47 1.01 13.63
CA ASN A 637 14.93 1.66 12.44
C ASN A 637 14.84 3.17 12.65
N THR A 638 14.96 3.91 11.55
CA THR A 638 14.75 5.37 11.54
C THR A 638 13.29 5.66 11.23
N LEU A 639 12.64 6.53 12.00
CA LEU A 639 11.27 6.96 11.73
C LEU A 639 11.26 8.43 11.35
N VAL A 640 10.67 8.74 10.20
CA VAL A 640 10.42 10.11 9.75
C VAL A 640 8.92 10.26 9.57
N VAL A 641 8.28 11.02 10.45
CA VAL A 641 6.82 11.14 10.49
C VAL A 641 6.41 12.58 10.19
N VAL A 642 5.59 12.77 9.16
CA VAL A 642 4.97 14.07 8.91
C VAL A 642 3.74 14.17 9.80
N GLU A 643 3.72 15.09 10.76
CA GLU A 643 2.62 15.20 11.74
C GLU A 643 2.34 16.62 12.24
N HIS A 644 1.10 16.76 12.70
CA HIS A 644 0.52 17.94 13.33
C HIS A 644 -0.06 17.65 14.71
N ASP A 645 -0.19 16.38 15.10
CA ASP A 645 -0.68 16.01 16.42
C ASP A 645 0.33 16.38 17.53
N GLU A 646 -0.18 17.03 18.58
CA GLU A 646 0.62 17.51 19.70
C GLU A 646 1.30 16.35 20.46
N ASP A 647 0.57 15.27 20.75
CA ASP A 647 1.10 14.13 21.51
C ASP A 647 2.26 13.47 20.72
N THR A 648 2.16 13.42 19.38
CA THR A 648 3.22 12.92 18.49
C THR A 648 4.44 13.82 18.48
N ILE A 649 4.25 15.13 18.29
CA ILE A 649 5.34 16.11 18.30
C ILE A 649 6.10 16.08 19.62
N ARG A 650 5.39 15.97 20.74
CA ARG A 650 6.02 15.91 22.08
C ARG A 650 6.79 14.62 22.35
N ARG A 651 6.47 13.52 21.67
CA ARG A 651 7.18 12.24 21.81
C ARG A 651 8.39 12.10 20.90
N ALA A 652 8.45 12.86 19.82
CA ALA A 652 9.60 12.84 18.92
C ALA A 652 10.88 13.25 19.65
N LYS A 653 11.97 12.54 19.36
CA LYS A 653 13.31 12.88 19.87
C LYS A 653 13.97 13.99 19.06
N HIS A 654 13.53 14.17 17.82
CA HIS A 654 14.02 15.19 16.92
C HIS A 654 12.87 15.76 16.09
N LEU A 655 12.86 17.08 15.91
CA LEU A 655 11.80 17.82 15.23
C LEU A 655 12.38 18.70 14.14
N ILE A 656 11.63 18.83 13.04
CA ILE A 656 11.92 19.73 11.93
C ILE A 656 10.64 20.52 11.65
N ASP A 657 10.65 21.81 11.93
CA ASP A 657 9.54 22.70 11.59
C ASP A 657 9.78 23.37 10.24
N ILE A 658 8.91 23.11 9.27
CA ILE A 658 8.95 23.74 7.94
C ILE A 658 7.90 24.85 7.87
N GLY A 659 8.33 26.04 7.48
CA GLY A 659 7.49 27.21 7.38
C GLY A 659 8.23 28.41 6.81
N PRO A 660 7.96 29.65 7.30
CA PRO A 660 6.99 30.00 8.35
C PRO A 660 5.52 29.98 7.88
N ALA A 661 5.28 29.95 6.55
CA ALA A 661 3.96 29.95 5.94
C ALA A 661 3.80 28.82 4.91
N ALA A 662 2.64 28.78 4.24
CA ALA A 662 2.34 27.85 3.16
C ALA A 662 2.76 28.39 1.78
N GLY A 663 2.86 27.51 0.78
CA GLY A 663 3.10 27.89 -0.62
C GLY A 663 4.48 28.51 -0.85
N VAL A 664 4.56 29.55 -1.68
CA VAL A 664 5.83 30.22 -2.02
C VAL A 664 6.52 30.89 -0.82
N ARG A 665 5.76 31.21 0.24
CA ARG A 665 6.25 31.81 1.49
C ARG A 665 6.72 30.77 2.51
N GLY A 666 6.54 29.48 2.21
CA GLY A 666 7.08 28.36 2.98
C GLY A 666 8.43 27.89 2.48
N GLY A 667 8.69 26.60 2.69
CA GLY A 667 9.84 25.89 2.16
C GLY A 667 11.15 26.21 2.85
N ARG A 668 11.13 26.78 4.06
CA ARG A 668 12.31 27.02 4.90
C ARG A 668 12.22 26.17 6.17
N VAL A 669 13.38 25.76 6.67
CA VAL A 669 13.50 25.19 8.02
C VAL A 669 13.44 26.35 9.00
N VAL A 670 12.37 26.41 9.80
CA VAL A 670 12.15 27.47 10.80
C VAL A 670 12.86 27.14 12.10
N ALA A 671 12.78 25.87 12.50
CA ALA A 671 13.45 25.34 13.67
C ALA A 671 13.77 23.86 13.46
N GLN A 672 14.87 23.39 14.04
CA GLN A 672 15.25 21.99 14.06
C GLN A 672 15.92 21.68 15.39
N GLY A 673 15.49 20.61 16.07
CA GLY A 673 15.99 20.27 17.40
C GLY A 673 14.97 19.51 18.25
N THR A 674 14.88 19.84 19.54
CA THR A 674 13.87 19.30 20.47
C THR A 674 12.58 20.12 20.46
N VAL A 675 11.59 19.68 21.23
CA VAL A 675 10.32 20.40 21.40
C VAL A 675 10.56 21.79 21.99
N GLU A 676 11.50 21.90 22.93
CA GLU A 676 11.90 23.15 23.56
C GLU A 676 12.53 24.11 22.55
N ASP A 677 13.42 23.62 21.68
CA ASP A 677 14.04 24.41 20.61
C ASP A 677 12.97 25.01 19.66
N LEU A 678 11.94 24.22 19.33
CA LEU A 678 10.80 24.69 18.54
C LEU A 678 9.99 25.75 19.28
N MET A 679 9.69 25.54 20.57
CA MET A 679 8.97 26.54 21.37
C MET A 679 9.74 27.86 21.48
N ASP A 680 11.07 27.78 21.56
CA ASP A 680 11.96 28.95 21.66
C ASP A 680 12.17 29.69 20.35
N ALA A 681 11.88 29.05 19.21
CA ALA A 681 11.92 29.69 17.90
C ALA A 681 10.71 30.64 17.69
N PRO A 682 10.92 31.98 17.60
CA PRO A 682 9.82 32.94 17.51
C PRO A 682 9.06 32.89 16.18
N GLU A 683 9.71 32.43 15.11
CA GLU A 683 9.10 32.26 13.78
C GLU A 683 8.27 30.96 13.68
N SER A 684 8.42 30.03 14.64
CA SER A 684 7.70 28.76 14.64
C SER A 684 6.25 28.96 15.09
N THR A 685 5.33 28.82 14.14
CA THR A 685 3.89 28.82 14.46
C THR A 685 3.51 27.63 15.32
N THR A 686 4.13 26.47 15.09
CA THR A 686 3.96 25.26 15.89
C THR A 686 4.49 25.47 17.31
N GLY A 687 5.72 25.97 17.46
CA GLY A 687 6.33 26.30 18.75
C GLY A 687 5.49 27.27 19.57
N ARG A 688 4.95 28.32 18.94
CA ARG A 688 4.04 29.28 19.60
C ARG A 688 2.80 28.59 20.17
N LEU A 689 2.15 27.72 19.40
CA LEU A 689 0.92 27.03 19.83
C LEU A 689 1.20 25.92 20.85
N LEU A 690 2.37 25.28 20.82
CA LEU A 690 2.79 24.34 21.86
C LEU A 690 3.11 25.02 23.19
N ARG A 691 3.68 26.24 23.14
CA ARG A 691 3.98 27.07 24.30
C ARG A 691 2.72 27.72 24.88
N THR A 692 1.84 28.20 24.02
CA THR A 692 0.59 28.86 24.40
C THR A 692 -0.57 28.27 23.59
N PRO A 693 -1.14 27.15 24.07
CA PRO A 693 -2.27 26.50 23.41
C PRO A 693 -3.51 27.40 23.34
N LEU A 694 -4.40 27.10 22.40
CA LEU A 694 -5.69 27.79 22.24
C LEU A 694 -6.54 27.64 23.50
N GLN A 695 -7.08 28.76 23.98
CA GLN A 695 -7.90 28.79 25.19
C GLN A 695 -9.36 28.59 24.82
N HIS A 696 -9.88 27.39 25.09
CA HIS A 696 -11.25 27.02 24.75
C HIS A 696 -12.25 27.31 25.90
N PRO A 697 -13.46 27.81 25.59
CA PRO A 697 -13.98 28.04 24.23
C PRO A 697 -13.57 29.42 23.67
N LEU A 698 -13.28 29.48 22.37
CA LEU A 698 -12.97 30.69 21.60
C LEU A 698 -14.21 31.56 21.40
N HIS A 699 -15.38 30.92 21.29
CA HIS A 699 -16.69 31.57 21.23
C HIS A 699 -17.55 31.17 22.42
N PRO A 700 -18.38 32.07 22.98
CA PRO A 700 -19.33 31.68 24.02
C PRO A 700 -20.24 30.53 23.57
N ARG A 701 -20.34 29.46 24.37
CA ARG A 701 -21.20 28.31 24.06
C ARG A 701 -22.67 28.73 24.11
N ARG A 702 -23.45 28.17 23.19
CA ARG A 702 -24.91 28.35 23.15
C ARG A 702 -25.55 27.36 24.10
N THR A 703 -26.48 27.81 24.93
CA THR A 703 -27.15 26.93 25.91
C THR A 703 -28.00 25.88 25.20
N VAL A 704 -27.96 24.65 25.72
CA VAL A 704 -28.81 23.54 25.27
C VAL A 704 -29.59 23.06 26.49
N ASP A 705 -30.91 23.23 26.43
CA ASP A 705 -31.85 22.84 27.49
C ASP A 705 -32.95 21.93 26.91
N ASP A 706 -33.94 21.60 27.73
CA ASP A 706 -35.08 20.77 27.33
C ASP A 706 -36.06 21.50 26.40
N SER A 707 -36.01 22.84 26.35
CA SER A 707 -36.85 23.67 25.47
C SER A 707 -36.27 23.84 24.05
N SER A 708 -34.99 23.52 23.89
CA SER A 708 -34.27 23.63 22.62
C SER A 708 -34.86 22.67 21.58
N ALA A 709 -35.13 23.17 20.37
CA ALA A 709 -35.64 22.34 19.27
C ALA A 709 -34.63 21.24 18.92
N ARG A 710 -35.11 20.01 18.68
CA ARG A 710 -34.28 18.82 18.51
C ARG A 710 -34.72 17.96 17.34
N LEU A 711 -33.73 17.47 16.61
CA LEU A 711 -33.84 16.43 15.61
C LEU A 711 -33.51 15.08 16.28
N THR A 712 -34.49 14.19 16.41
CA THR A 712 -34.33 12.96 17.20
C THR A 712 -34.37 11.72 16.32
N VAL A 713 -33.27 10.98 16.26
CA VAL A 713 -33.20 9.65 15.65
C VAL A 713 -33.63 8.62 16.69
N ARG A 714 -34.64 7.80 16.39
CA ARG A 714 -35.14 6.76 17.29
C ARG A 714 -34.74 5.36 16.85
N GLY A 715 -34.25 4.56 17.79
CA GLY A 715 -33.98 3.14 17.63
C GLY A 715 -33.02 2.83 16.48
N ALA A 716 -31.90 3.56 16.35
CA ALA A 716 -30.91 3.32 15.30
C ALA A 716 -30.20 1.96 15.49
N ARG A 717 -30.27 1.10 14.47
CA ARG A 717 -29.82 -0.32 14.50
C ARG A 717 -28.92 -0.72 13.33
N ARG A 718 -28.48 0.25 12.52
CA ARG A 718 -27.60 -0.03 11.38
C ARG A 718 -26.21 -0.47 11.85
N HIS A 719 -25.60 -1.44 11.16
CA HIS A 719 -24.29 -2.02 11.49
C HIS A 719 -24.18 -2.48 12.96
N ASN A 720 -23.29 -1.88 13.75
CA ASN A 720 -23.09 -2.24 15.15
C ASN A 720 -23.95 -1.44 16.14
N LEU A 721 -24.78 -0.50 15.69
CA LEU A 721 -25.63 0.31 16.57
C LEU A 721 -26.67 -0.55 17.30
N ARG A 722 -26.85 -0.30 18.60
CA ARG A 722 -27.65 -1.15 19.52
C ARG A 722 -29.04 -0.58 19.80
N GLY A 723 -29.73 -0.06 18.78
CA GLY A 723 -31.07 0.52 18.94
C GLY A 723 -31.08 1.81 19.73
N ILE A 724 -30.13 2.71 19.44
CA ILE A 724 -29.93 3.96 20.20
C ILE A 724 -30.89 5.07 19.79
N ASP A 725 -31.27 5.90 20.75
CA ASP A 725 -32.01 7.15 20.53
C ASP A 725 -31.03 8.33 20.65
N ALA A 726 -30.96 9.19 19.64
CA ALA A 726 -30.03 10.33 19.58
C ALA A 726 -30.77 11.62 19.25
N ALA A 727 -30.76 12.60 20.17
CA ALA A 727 -31.46 13.88 20.03
C ALA A 727 -30.51 15.06 19.75
N PHE A 728 -30.36 15.44 18.50
CA PHE A 728 -29.47 16.50 18.01
C PHE A 728 -30.14 17.87 18.19
N PRO A 729 -29.58 18.80 19.00
CA PRO A 729 -30.14 20.14 19.13
C PRO A 729 -29.94 20.94 17.83
N LEU A 730 -30.99 21.62 17.39
CA LEU A 730 -30.97 22.48 16.20
C LEU A 730 -30.29 23.82 16.51
N GLU A 731 -29.73 24.45 15.47
CA GLU A 731 -29.03 25.74 15.56
C GLU A 731 -27.86 25.71 16.58
N ARG A 732 -27.16 24.56 16.64
CA ARG A 732 -26.02 24.30 17.52
C ARG A 732 -24.88 23.61 16.79
N LEU A 733 -23.67 23.72 17.34
CA LEU A 733 -22.53 22.88 16.99
C LEU A 733 -22.56 21.59 17.80
N THR A 734 -22.90 20.47 17.14
CA THR A 734 -22.93 19.15 17.76
C THR A 734 -21.76 18.30 17.28
N VAL A 735 -20.99 17.72 18.21
CA VAL A 735 -19.88 16.82 17.88
C VAL A 735 -20.24 15.38 18.22
N VAL A 736 -20.03 14.47 17.27
CA VAL A 736 -20.15 13.02 17.43
C VAL A 736 -18.74 12.44 17.54
N THR A 737 -18.40 11.89 18.70
CA THR A 737 -17.06 11.41 19.04
C THR A 737 -17.11 10.01 19.68
N GLY A 738 -15.96 9.51 20.11
CA GLY A 738 -15.77 8.17 20.65
C GLY A 738 -14.78 7.33 19.84
N VAL A 739 -14.39 6.17 20.36
CA VAL A 739 -13.27 5.35 19.85
C VAL A 739 -13.47 4.87 18.40
N SER A 740 -12.38 4.51 17.70
CA SER A 740 -12.49 4.03 16.31
C SER A 740 -13.36 2.76 16.24
N GLY A 741 -14.31 2.72 15.30
CA GLY A 741 -15.25 1.60 15.16
C GLY A 741 -16.45 1.61 16.12
N SER A 742 -16.64 2.65 16.94
CA SER A 742 -17.78 2.73 17.89
C SER A 742 -19.15 2.93 17.24
N GLY A 743 -19.20 3.34 15.96
CA GLY A 743 -20.44 3.58 15.21
C GLY A 743 -20.72 5.05 14.84
N LYS A 744 -19.73 5.96 15.00
CA LYS A 744 -19.89 7.41 14.73
C LYS A 744 -20.41 7.72 13.31
N SER A 745 -19.70 7.26 12.28
CA SER A 745 -20.08 7.46 10.87
C SER A 745 -21.40 6.78 10.55
N THR A 746 -21.69 5.63 11.17
CA THR A 746 -22.99 4.96 11.01
C THR A 746 -24.14 5.78 11.55
N LEU A 747 -23.98 6.41 12.73
CA LEU A 747 -25.02 7.27 13.28
C LEU A 747 -25.21 8.55 12.43
N ALA A 748 -24.13 9.27 12.15
CA ALA A 748 -24.21 10.59 11.53
C ALA A 748 -24.36 10.57 10.00
N ARG A 749 -23.68 9.67 9.28
CA ARG A 749 -23.75 9.58 7.80
C ARG A 749 -24.80 8.56 7.35
N ASP A 750 -24.66 7.30 7.78
CA ASP A 750 -25.47 6.21 7.24
C ASP A 750 -26.93 6.21 7.72
N VAL A 751 -27.20 6.80 8.88
CA VAL A 751 -28.55 6.92 9.46
C VAL A 751 -29.05 8.35 9.35
N LEU A 752 -28.42 9.33 10.02
CA LEU A 752 -28.95 10.71 10.05
C LEU A 752 -28.93 11.36 8.66
N LEU A 753 -27.76 11.50 8.03
CA LEU A 753 -27.61 12.19 6.76
C LEU A 753 -28.37 11.50 5.61
N ALA A 754 -28.17 10.20 5.41
CA ALA A 754 -28.75 9.45 4.28
C ALA A 754 -30.29 9.51 4.26
N ASN A 755 -30.93 9.37 5.43
CA ASN A 755 -32.38 9.48 5.53
C ASN A 755 -32.86 10.91 5.27
N LEU A 756 -32.18 11.91 5.85
CA LEU A 756 -32.60 13.30 5.75
C LEU A 756 -32.37 13.90 4.36
N GLN A 757 -31.29 13.53 3.65
CA GLN A 757 -31.09 13.90 2.26
C GLN A 757 -32.25 13.44 1.37
N THR A 758 -32.76 12.23 1.61
CA THR A 758 -33.89 11.66 0.87
C THR A 758 -35.17 12.42 1.15
N VAL A 759 -35.52 12.59 2.43
CA VAL A 759 -36.82 13.16 2.84
C VAL A 759 -36.88 14.68 2.66
N VAL A 760 -35.80 15.42 2.94
CA VAL A 760 -35.75 16.88 2.74
C VAL A 760 -35.57 17.23 1.26
N GLY A 761 -34.80 16.43 0.51
CA GLY A 761 -34.59 16.63 -0.92
C GLY A 761 -35.83 16.35 -1.78
N GLN A 762 -36.70 15.43 -1.33
CA GLN A 762 -37.95 15.08 -2.01
C GLN A 762 -39.13 15.45 -1.10
N ARG A 763 -39.63 16.69 -1.22
CA ARG A 763 -40.71 17.26 -0.37
C ARG A 763 -42.00 16.42 -0.23
N ASN A 764 -42.20 15.39 -1.08
CA ASN A 764 -43.33 14.45 -1.06
C ASN A 764 -42.93 12.97 -0.92
N ALA A 765 -41.68 12.65 -0.55
CA ALA A 765 -41.26 11.26 -0.38
C ALA A 765 -41.98 10.61 0.79
N LYS A 766 -42.30 9.31 0.64
CA LYS A 766 -42.85 8.50 1.73
C LYS A 766 -41.79 8.36 2.82
N GLU A 767 -42.18 8.58 4.07
CA GLU A 767 -41.32 8.40 5.25
C GLU A 767 -40.92 6.92 5.37
N ALA A 768 -39.79 6.55 4.76
CA ALA A 768 -39.23 5.21 4.76
C ALA A 768 -37.84 5.26 5.38
N TRP A 769 -37.79 5.14 6.70
CA TRP A 769 -36.55 5.24 7.47
C TRP A 769 -35.70 3.98 7.33
N VAL A 770 -34.44 4.14 6.94
CA VAL A 770 -33.47 3.06 6.81
C VAL A 770 -32.54 3.04 8.02
N GLY A 771 -32.45 1.88 8.69
CA GLY A 771 -31.53 1.71 9.82
C GLY A 771 -31.95 2.36 11.13
N CYS A 772 -33.15 2.95 11.21
CA CYS A 772 -33.77 3.48 12.43
C CYS A 772 -35.30 3.32 12.38
N VAL A 773 -35.97 3.50 13.52
CA VAL A 773 -37.44 3.41 13.65
C VAL A 773 -38.12 4.67 13.11
N ALA A 774 -37.63 5.84 13.52
CA ALA A 774 -38.17 7.13 13.11
C ALA A 774 -37.11 8.23 13.26
N ILE A 775 -37.30 9.33 12.53
CA ILE A 775 -36.57 10.58 12.76
C ILE A 775 -37.62 11.68 12.99
N ASP A 776 -37.60 12.30 14.17
CA ASP A 776 -38.51 13.39 14.56
C ASP A 776 -37.83 14.75 14.41
N GLY A 777 -38.59 15.83 14.19
CA GLY A 777 -38.06 17.21 14.13
C GLY A 777 -37.43 17.63 12.80
N TRP A 778 -37.39 16.75 11.79
CA TRP A 778 -36.78 17.04 10.48
C TRP A 778 -37.48 18.12 9.65
N ARG A 779 -38.78 18.37 9.92
CA ARG A 779 -39.59 19.37 9.19
C ARG A 779 -39.11 20.81 9.36
N GLU A 780 -38.24 21.07 10.36
CA GLU A 780 -37.63 22.37 10.57
C GLU A 780 -36.45 22.67 9.62
N LEU A 781 -35.99 21.66 8.87
CA LEU A 781 -34.85 21.77 7.95
C LEU A 781 -35.31 22.03 6.52
N ASP A 782 -34.69 23.02 5.87
CA ASP A 782 -34.94 23.34 4.47
C ASP A 782 -33.96 22.61 3.53
N ARG A 783 -32.74 22.36 4.01
CA ARG A 783 -31.64 21.73 3.25
C ARG A 783 -30.79 20.84 4.14
N VAL A 784 -30.21 19.80 3.54
CA VAL A 784 -29.27 18.89 4.19
C VAL A 784 -28.06 18.72 3.28
N LEU A 785 -26.86 18.99 3.81
CA LEU A 785 -25.62 18.98 3.05
C LEU A 785 -24.56 18.16 3.77
N GLU A 786 -23.88 17.32 2.99
CA GLU A 786 -22.68 16.62 3.43
C GLU A 786 -21.45 17.39 2.97
N VAL A 787 -20.46 17.51 3.84
CA VAL A 787 -19.15 18.06 3.50
C VAL A 787 -18.08 17.07 3.89
N ASP A 788 -17.76 16.20 2.94
CA ASP A 788 -16.80 15.11 3.08
C ASP A 788 -15.45 15.42 2.42
N GLN A 789 -14.47 14.56 2.66
CA GLN A 789 -13.10 14.68 2.14
C GLN A 789 -12.94 14.09 0.73
N THR A 790 -14.01 13.62 0.09
CA THR A 790 -13.89 13.03 -1.25
C THR A 790 -13.31 14.05 -2.24
N PRO A 791 -12.45 13.62 -3.18
CA PRO A 791 -11.87 14.53 -4.15
C PRO A 791 -12.96 15.30 -4.90
N ILE A 792 -12.81 16.62 -4.99
CA ILE A 792 -13.74 17.53 -5.68
C ILE A 792 -14.00 17.07 -7.12
N GLY A 793 -12.96 16.55 -7.77
CA GLY A 793 -13.06 15.96 -9.09
C GLY A 793 -11.96 14.94 -9.31
N LYS A 794 -12.29 13.85 -10.00
CA LYS A 794 -11.34 12.78 -10.34
C LYS A 794 -10.38 13.19 -11.46
N THR A 795 -10.69 14.24 -12.22
CA THR A 795 -9.89 14.69 -13.38
C THR A 795 -9.18 16.01 -13.09
N PRO A 796 -8.02 16.27 -13.72
CA PRO A 796 -7.31 17.55 -13.64
C PRO A 796 -8.09 18.78 -14.14
N ARG A 797 -9.25 18.55 -14.77
CA ARG A 797 -10.17 19.60 -15.25
C ARG A 797 -10.94 20.28 -14.12
N SER A 798 -11.08 19.62 -12.97
CA SER A 798 -11.62 20.27 -11.77
C SER A 798 -10.49 21.02 -11.07
N CYS A 799 -10.78 22.24 -10.60
CA CYS A 799 -9.86 23.08 -9.83
C CYS A 799 -10.66 24.05 -8.92
N PRO A 800 -10.02 24.71 -7.93
CA PRO A 800 -10.69 25.64 -7.01
C PRO A 800 -11.56 26.69 -7.71
N ALA A 801 -11.05 27.33 -8.76
CA ALA A 801 -11.77 28.38 -9.47
C ALA A 801 -13.05 27.88 -10.16
N THR A 802 -12.98 26.71 -10.80
CA THR A 802 -14.14 26.11 -11.47
C THR A 802 -15.19 25.60 -10.48
N TYR A 803 -14.76 25.08 -9.33
CA TYR A 803 -15.66 24.45 -8.39
C TYR A 803 -16.45 25.46 -7.54
N VAL A 804 -15.79 26.50 -7.04
CA VAL A 804 -16.47 27.60 -6.32
C VAL A 804 -17.34 28.43 -7.28
N GLY A 805 -17.05 28.39 -8.58
CA GLY A 805 -17.91 28.95 -9.64
C GLY A 805 -17.56 30.38 -10.07
N PHE A 806 -16.54 31.01 -9.49
CA PHE A 806 -16.11 32.36 -9.91
C PHE A 806 -15.29 32.35 -11.21
N TRP A 807 -14.87 31.18 -11.71
CA TRP A 807 -14.15 31.06 -12.99
C TRP A 807 -14.92 31.63 -14.17
N ASP A 808 -16.25 31.48 -14.19
CA ASP A 808 -17.09 32.00 -15.27
C ASP A 808 -17.08 33.52 -15.35
N ALA A 809 -16.99 34.20 -14.19
CA ALA A 809 -16.83 35.65 -14.15
C ALA A 809 -15.47 36.08 -14.73
N ILE A 810 -14.39 35.35 -14.41
CA ILE A 810 -13.05 35.61 -14.96
C ILE A 810 -13.03 35.42 -16.48
N ARG A 811 -13.62 34.34 -17.00
CA ARG A 811 -13.68 34.10 -18.46
C ARG A 811 -14.41 35.22 -19.21
N ARG A 812 -15.48 35.77 -18.63
CA ARG A 812 -16.19 36.92 -19.22
C ARG A 812 -15.32 38.17 -19.24
N LEU A 813 -14.56 38.45 -18.17
CA LEU A 813 -13.63 39.58 -18.12
C LEU A 813 -12.61 39.54 -19.26
N TYR A 814 -12.03 38.36 -19.54
CA TYR A 814 -11.10 38.20 -20.66
C TYR A 814 -11.76 38.35 -22.03
N ALA A 815 -12.98 37.81 -22.20
CA ALA A 815 -13.75 37.97 -23.43
C ALA A 815 -14.18 39.43 -23.70
N ASP A 816 -14.30 40.25 -22.66
CA ASP A 816 -14.65 41.66 -22.77
C ASP A 816 -13.44 42.58 -23.07
N THR A 817 -12.23 42.05 -23.11
CA THR A 817 -11.04 42.83 -23.53
C THR A 817 -11.13 43.24 -25.01
N LEU A 818 -10.54 44.39 -25.35
CA LEU A 818 -10.54 44.89 -26.73
C LEU A 818 -9.90 43.88 -27.69
N GLU A 819 -8.75 43.32 -27.31
CA GLU A 819 -8.02 42.32 -28.10
C GLU A 819 -8.86 41.05 -28.36
N ALA A 820 -9.56 40.53 -27.34
CA ALA A 820 -10.42 39.38 -27.49
C ALA A 820 -11.61 39.67 -28.43
N ARG A 821 -12.25 40.83 -28.28
CA ARG A 821 -13.38 41.24 -29.12
C ARG A 821 -12.99 41.41 -30.58
N THR A 822 -11.82 42.02 -30.86
CA THR A 822 -11.31 42.16 -32.24
C THR A 822 -11.03 40.82 -32.90
N ARG A 823 -10.59 39.81 -32.13
CA ARG A 823 -10.37 38.43 -32.62
C ARG A 823 -11.63 37.55 -32.62
N GLY A 824 -12.79 38.08 -32.24
CA GLY A 824 -14.04 37.33 -32.15
C GLY A 824 -14.05 36.26 -31.04
N TYR A 825 -13.21 36.41 -30.03
CA TYR A 825 -13.13 35.45 -28.93
C TYR A 825 -14.23 35.70 -27.90
N SER A 826 -14.99 34.64 -27.60
CA SER A 826 -15.99 34.65 -26.52
C SER A 826 -15.45 33.93 -25.28
N ALA A 827 -16.23 33.94 -24.18
CA ALA A 827 -15.87 33.26 -22.94
C ALA A 827 -15.61 31.74 -23.11
N SER A 828 -16.07 31.11 -24.21
CA SER A 828 -15.77 29.70 -24.51
C SER A 828 -14.31 29.48 -24.92
N ARG A 829 -13.66 30.44 -25.57
CA ARG A 829 -12.23 30.37 -25.94
C ARG A 829 -11.36 30.26 -24.68
N PHE A 830 -11.76 30.98 -23.63
CA PHE A 830 -11.09 31.06 -22.33
C PHE A 830 -11.44 29.90 -21.37
N SER A 831 -12.05 28.82 -21.87
CA SER A 831 -12.32 27.61 -21.10
C SER A 831 -11.39 26.48 -21.54
N PHE A 832 -10.59 25.96 -20.60
CA PHE A 832 -9.70 24.82 -20.85
C PHE A 832 -10.47 23.49 -21.04
N ASN A 833 -11.78 23.47 -20.76
CA ASN A 833 -12.64 22.31 -20.98
C ASN A 833 -13.16 22.19 -22.41
N THR A 834 -13.13 23.28 -23.18
CA THR A 834 -13.72 23.38 -24.52
C THR A 834 -12.64 23.42 -25.60
N LYS A 835 -12.88 22.73 -26.72
CA LYS A 835 -12.00 22.82 -27.90
C LYS A 835 -12.02 24.24 -28.47
N GLY A 836 -10.88 24.70 -29.00
CA GLY A 836 -10.72 26.02 -29.59
C GLY A 836 -9.58 26.82 -28.95
N GLY A 837 -9.62 27.03 -27.62
CA GLY A 837 -8.59 27.82 -26.92
C GLY A 837 -7.68 27.05 -25.97
N ARG A 838 -8.05 25.81 -25.61
CA ARG A 838 -7.24 24.92 -24.76
C ARG A 838 -6.01 24.41 -25.51
N CYS A 839 -4.98 23.98 -24.77
CA CYS A 839 -3.85 23.24 -25.34
C CYS A 839 -4.32 21.86 -25.82
N ASP A 840 -4.04 21.51 -27.08
CA ASP A 840 -4.47 20.23 -27.66
C ASP A 840 -3.65 19.04 -27.15
N ALA A 841 -2.34 19.21 -26.90
CA ALA A 841 -1.45 18.14 -26.45
C ALA A 841 -1.86 17.50 -25.10
N CYS A 842 -2.30 18.31 -24.14
CA CYS A 842 -2.82 17.83 -22.85
C CYS A 842 -4.34 17.93 -22.74
N GLU A 843 -5.04 18.26 -23.83
CA GLU A 843 -6.49 18.54 -23.84
C GLU A 843 -6.97 19.49 -22.72
N GLY A 844 -6.18 20.53 -22.42
CA GLY A 844 -6.46 21.50 -21.35
C GLY A 844 -6.22 21.01 -19.92
N GLN A 845 -5.62 19.84 -19.71
CA GLN A 845 -5.28 19.33 -18.36
C GLN A 845 -4.05 20.02 -17.75
N GLY A 846 -3.12 20.50 -18.58
CA GLY A 846 -1.83 21.08 -18.16
C GLY A 846 -0.79 20.04 -17.75
N VAL A 847 -1.18 18.78 -17.56
CA VAL A 847 -0.32 17.66 -17.19
C VAL A 847 -0.58 16.46 -18.11
N ARG A 848 0.39 15.54 -18.20
CA ARG A 848 0.28 14.24 -18.84
C ARG A 848 0.51 13.14 -17.80
N THR A 849 -0.30 12.08 -17.86
CA THR A 849 -0.12 10.90 -17.01
C THR A 849 0.74 9.89 -17.76
N ILE A 850 1.80 9.41 -17.13
CA ILE A 850 2.65 8.33 -17.61
C ILE A 850 2.27 7.08 -16.83
N GLU A 851 1.79 6.04 -17.53
CA GLU A 851 1.42 4.78 -16.92
C GLU A 851 2.65 3.98 -16.50
N MET A 852 2.63 3.46 -15.28
CA MET A 852 3.73 2.69 -14.68
C MET A 852 3.28 1.25 -14.40
N SER A 853 4.14 0.25 -14.62
CA SER A 853 3.74 -1.17 -14.47
C SER A 853 3.66 -1.67 -13.02
N PHE A 854 4.49 -1.13 -12.11
CA PHE A 854 4.61 -1.57 -10.71
C PHE A 854 4.54 -0.44 -9.70
N LEU A 855 4.77 0.80 -10.15
CA LEU A 855 4.68 2.02 -9.35
C LEU A 855 3.38 2.75 -9.68
N PRO A 856 2.90 3.66 -8.83
CA PRO A 856 1.79 4.53 -9.17
C PRO A 856 2.10 5.38 -10.42
N ASP A 857 1.09 5.66 -11.23
CA ASP A 857 1.22 6.53 -12.40
C ASP A 857 1.75 7.91 -12.02
N VAL A 858 2.70 8.42 -12.80
CA VAL A 858 3.34 9.71 -12.54
C VAL A 858 2.71 10.77 -13.44
N LYS A 859 2.43 11.95 -12.88
CA LYS A 859 1.93 13.10 -13.63
C LYS A 859 3.07 14.08 -13.88
N VAL A 860 3.36 14.34 -15.15
CA VAL A 860 4.36 15.32 -15.58
C VAL A 860 3.69 16.55 -16.17
N LEU A 861 4.34 17.72 -16.08
CA LEU A 861 3.85 18.93 -16.75
C LEU A 861 3.80 18.71 -18.26
N CYS A 862 2.85 19.36 -18.93
CA CYS A 862 2.76 19.29 -20.39
C CYS A 862 3.88 20.10 -21.04
N ASP A 863 4.74 19.43 -21.81
CA ASP A 863 5.89 20.05 -22.50
C ASP A 863 5.50 21.17 -23.48
N VAL A 864 4.28 21.14 -24.01
CA VAL A 864 3.80 22.11 -25.03
C VAL A 864 3.32 23.41 -24.40
N CYS A 865 2.59 23.34 -23.28
CA CYS A 865 1.99 24.53 -22.65
C CYS A 865 2.64 24.89 -21.32
N ALA A 866 3.65 24.15 -20.87
CA ALA A 866 4.29 24.29 -19.56
C ALA A 866 3.29 24.40 -18.40
N GLY A 867 2.18 23.66 -18.47
CA GLY A 867 1.10 23.71 -17.47
C GLY A 867 0.10 24.85 -17.60
N ALA A 868 0.22 25.75 -18.57
CA ALA A 868 -0.69 26.89 -18.77
C ALA A 868 -2.10 26.50 -19.26
N ARG A 869 -2.30 25.27 -19.74
CA ARG A 869 -3.58 24.68 -20.21
C ARG A 869 -4.20 25.27 -21.48
N PHE A 870 -3.67 26.37 -21.99
CA PHE A 870 -4.17 27.06 -23.19
C PHE A 870 -3.15 27.04 -24.31
N ASN A 871 -3.61 27.30 -25.54
CA ASN A 871 -2.73 27.51 -26.68
C ASN A 871 -2.17 28.94 -26.71
N GLU A 872 -1.12 29.15 -27.49
CA GLU A 872 -0.38 30.41 -27.56
C GLU A 872 -1.28 31.61 -27.94
N ASP A 873 -2.18 31.44 -28.91
CA ASP A 873 -3.14 32.47 -29.33
C ASP A 873 -4.05 32.97 -28.19
N THR A 874 -4.49 32.06 -27.32
CA THR A 874 -5.32 32.39 -26.15
C THR A 874 -4.48 33.05 -25.06
N LEU A 875 -3.23 32.61 -24.87
CA LEU A 875 -2.29 33.20 -23.90
C LEU A 875 -1.84 34.60 -24.29
N ALA A 876 -1.89 34.95 -25.57
CA ALA A 876 -1.58 36.30 -26.05
C ALA A 876 -2.54 37.38 -25.52
N ILE A 877 -3.77 37.02 -25.14
CA ILE A 877 -4.75 37.99 -24.61
C ILE A 877 -4.46 38.25 -23.13
N LYS A 878 -4.24 39.52 -22.80
CA LYS A 878 -3.88 39.95 -21.44
C LYS A 878 -4.94 40.83 -20.79
N TRP A 879 -5.07 40.70 -19.48
CA TRP A 879 -5.85 41.61 -18.64
C TRP A 879 -4.99 42.00 -17.43
N ARG A 880 -4.75 43.31 -17.25
CA ARG A 880 -3.76 43.84 -16.28
C ARG A 880 -2.39 43.15 -16.41
N ASP A 881 -1.88 43.10 -17.64
CA ASP A 881 -0.61 42.49 -18.03
C ASP A 881 -0.45 40.98 -17.82
N LYS A 882 -1.50 40.29 -17.32
CA LYS A 882 -1.50 38.84 -17.14
C LYS A 882 -2.40 38.12 -18.13
N SER A 883 -1.92 37.03 -18.70
CA SER A 883 -2.71 36.08 -19.49
C SER A 883 -3.64 35.25 -18.59
N ILE A 884 -4.65 34.61 -19.19
CA ILE A 884 -5.55 33.74 -18.44
C ILE A 884 -4.85 32.51 -17.85
N GLY A 885 -3.77 32.03 -18.48
CA GLY A 885 -2.96 30.92 -17.99
C GLY A 885 -2.17 31.33 -16.75
N GLU A 886 -1.57 32.52 -16.76
CA GLU A 886 -0.89 33.11 -15.59
C GLU A 886 -1.87 33.34 -14.44
N VAL A 887 -3.10 33.79 -14.72
CA VAL A 887 -4.14 33.94 -13.70
C VAL A 887 -4.48 32.60 -13.02
N LEU A 888 -4.51 31.49 -13.75
CA LEU A 888 -4.72 30.16 -13.15
C LEU A 888 -3.57 29.74 -12.22
N GLN A 889 -2.36 30.23 -12.47
CA GLN A 889 -1.17 29.92 -11.67
C GLN A 889 -1.00 30.86 -10.46
N MET A 890 -1.77 31.95 -10.37
CA MET A 890 -1.73 32.84 -9.20
C MET A 890 -2.23 32.13 -7.94
N GLU A 891 -1.55 32.37 -6.83
CA GLU A 891 -2.03 32.00 -5.50
C GLU A 891 -3.30 32.79 -5.16
N ILE A 892 -4.19 32.19 -4.38
CA ILE A 892 -5.44 32.82 -3.95
C ILE A 892 -5.18 34.14 -3.22
N ASP A 893 -4.15 34.21 -2.38
CA ASP A 893 -3.78 35.45 -1.67
C ASP A 893 -3.44 36.59 -2.63
N GLU A 894 -2.66 36.32 -3.67
CA GLU A 894 -2.38 37.30 -4.73
C GLU A 894 -3.65 37.66 -5.50
N ALA A 895 -4.49 36.67 -5.79
CA ALA A 895 -5.74 36.87 -6.53
C ALA A 895 -6.75 37.74 -5.77
N VAL A 896 -6.79 37.70 -4.43
CA VAL A 896 -7.68 38.53 -3.60
C VAL A 896 -7.47 40.01 -3.90
N ASP A 897 -6.21 40.44 -3.97
CA ASP A 897 -5.83 41.82 -4.25
C ASP A 897 -5.98 42.14 -5.75
N PHE A 898 -5.58 41.22 -6.62
CA PHE A 898 -5.71 41.37 -8.07
C PHE A 898 -7.17 41.58 -8.53
N PHE A 899 -8.13 40.90 -7.91
CA PHE A 899 -9.56 41.00 -8.21
C PHE A 899 -10.36 41.85 -7.19
N ALA A 900 -9.71 42.66 -6.36
CA ALA A 900 -10.37 43.43 -5.29
C ALA A 900 -11.55 44.30 -5.76
N VAL A 901 -11.52 44.78 -7.00
CA VAL A 901 -12.57 45.62 -7.61
C VAL A 901 -13.83 44.82 -7.98
N HIS A 902 -13.72 43.52 -8.24
CA HIS A 902 -14.83 42.68 -8.67
C HIS A 902 -15.45 41.95 -7.47
N ARG A 903 -16.53 42.51 -6.91
CA ARG A 903 -17.14 42.03 -5.65
C ARG A 903 -17.52 40.54 -5.65
N SER A 904 -18.03 40.01 -6.76
CA SER A 904 -18.41 38.58 -6.88
C SER A 904 -17.20 37.65 -6.81
N ILE A 905 -16.08 38.04 -7.43
CA ILE A 905 -14.84 37.27 -7.43
C ILE A 905 -14.12 37.45 -6.08
N SER A 906 -13.91 38.69 -5.65
CA SER A 906 -13.18 39.02 -4.41
C SER A 906 -13.85 38.43 -3.17
N HIS A 907 -15.18 38.33 -3.12
CA HIS A 907 -15.87 37.69 -2.00
C HIS A 907 -15.50 36.20 -1.86
N CYS A 908 -15.54 35.45 -2.97
CA CYS A 908 -15.18 34.03 -2.98
C CYS A 908 -13.70 33.82 -2.63
N LEU A 909 -12.81 34.65 -3.17
CA LEU A 909 -11.38 34.59 -2.88
C LEU A 909 -11.06 34.90 -1.42
N ARG A 910 -11.75 35.88 -0.81
CA ARG A 910 -11.60 36.16 0.64
C ARG A 910 -12.05 34.99 1.49
N LEU A 911 -13.16 34.32 1.14
CA LEU A 911 -13.59 33.12 1.85
C LEU A 911 -12.55 32.01 1.74
N LEU A 912 -12.00 31.76 0.54
CA LEU A 912 -10.91 30.80 0.36
C LEU A 912 -9.69 31.12 1.24
N ARG A 913 -9.30 32.40 1.33
CA ARG A 913 -8.22 32.85 2.22
C ARG A 913 -8.58 32.64 3.69
N ASP A 914 -9.77 33.02 4.12
CA ASP A 914 -10.23 32.95 5.51
C ASP A 914 -10.27 31.51 6.04
N VAL A 915 -10.54 30.52 5.16
CA VAL A 915 -10.46 29.08 5.52
C VAL A 915 -9.02 28.52 5.46
N GLY A 916 -8.03 29.37 5.19
CA GLY A 916 -6.61 29.00 5.19
C GLY A 916 -6.08 28.45 3.85
N LEU A 917 -6.80 28.60 2.75
CA LEU A 917 -6.40 28.09 1.42
C LEU A 917 -5.68 29.14 0.56
N GLY A 918 -5.21 30.24 1.15
CA GLY A 918 -4.58 31.36 0.42
C GLY A 918 -3.39 30.97 -0.45
N TYR A 919 -2.69 29.88 -0.12
CA TYR A 919 -1.51 29.39 -0.84
C TYR A 919 -1.82 28.55 -2.09
N LEU A 920 -3.05 28.04 -2.24
CA LEU A 920 -3.38 27.24 -3.41
C LEU A 920 -3.47 28.15 -4.63
N THR A 921 -3.10 27.62 -5.79
CA THR A 921 -3.31 28.33 -7.06
C THR A 921 -4.76 28.19 -7.53
N LEU A 922 -5.27 29.19 -8.25
CA LEU A 922 -6.66 29.18 -8.76
C LEU A 922 -6.97 27.95 -9.63
N GLY A 923 -5.97 27.51 -10.39
CA GLY A 923 -6.05 26.40 -11.34
C GLY A 923 -5.50 25.08 -10.82
N GLN A 924 -5.13 24.95 -9.54
CA GLN A 924 -4.55 23.72 -9.00
C GLN A 924 -5.45 22.50 -9.32
N PRO A 925 -4.92 21.43 -9.96
CA PRO A 925 -5.73 20.29 -10.32
C PRO A 925 -6.34 19.60 -9.08
N SER A 926 -7.65 19.36 -9.06
CA SER A 926 -8.35 18.73 -7.93
C SER A 926 -7.74 17.41 -7.43
N PRO A 927 -7.20 16.51 -8.28
CA PRO A 927 -6.55 15.29 -7.80
C PRO A 927 -5.26 15.51 -7.00
N THR A 928 -4.65 16.70 -7.09
CA THR A 928 -3.45 17.06 -6.32
C THR A 928 -3.78 17.64 -4.96
N LEU A 929 -5.05 17.95 -4.70
CA LEU A 929 -5.48 18.53 -3.43
C LEU A 929 -5.48 17.48 -2.31
N SER A 930 -5.20 17.92 -1.09
CA SER A 930 -5.40 17.12 0.12
C SER A 930 -6.90 16.91 0.40
N GLY A 931 -7.25 15.91 1.22
CA GLY A 931 -8.64 15.67 1.60
C GLY A 931 -9.25 16.87 2.34
N GLY A 932 -8.49 17.45 3.27
CA GLY A 932 -8.88 18.66 4.01
C GLY A 932 -8.92 19.92 3.14
N GLU A 933 -8.06 20.06 2.13
CA GLU A 933 -8.17 21.14 1.13
C GLU A 933 -9.47 21.03 0.32
N ALA A 934 -9.77 19.82 -0.16
CA ALA A 934 -10.99 19.53 -0.91
C ALA A 934 -12.25 19.88 -0.09
N GLN A 935 -12.27 19.47 1.17
CA GLN A 935 -13.37 19.73 2.09
C GLN A 935 -13.56 21.23 2.38
N ARG A 936 -12.47 21.97 2.62
CA ARG A 936 -12.53 23.43 2.85
C ARG A 936 -13.04 24.19 1.63
N ILE A 937 -12.68 23.76 0.41
CA ILE A 937 -13.23 24.35 -0.82
C ILE A 937 -14.74 24.08 -0.93
N LYS A 938 -15.21 22.87 -0.55
CA LYS A 938 -16.65 22.57 -0.48
C LYS A 938 -17.39 23.47 0.51
N LEU A 939 -16.82 23.67 1.71
CA LEU A 939 -17.37 24.62 2.68
C LEU A 939 -17.46 26.03 2.09
N VAL A 940 -16.41 26.50 1.42
CA VAL A 940 -16.40 27.82 0.79
C VAL A 940 -17.45 27.93 -0.32
N ALA A 941 -17.63 26.90 -1.15
CA ALA A 941 -18.64 26.89 -2.21
C ALA A 941 -20.07 27.02 -1.66
N GLU A 942 -20.34 26.51 -0.44
CA GLU A 942 -21.62 26.72 0.22
C GLU A 942 -21.70 28.10 0.90
N LEU A 943 -20.64 28.54 1.59
CA LEU A 943 -20.58 29.88 2.20
C LEU A 943 -20.75 31.00 1.18
N SER A 944 -20.23 30.84 -0.05
CA SER A 944 -20.41 31.83 -1.11
C SER A 944 -21.85 32.00 -1.54
N LYS A 945 -22.70 30.97 -1.39
CA LYS A 945 -24.13 31.02 -1.76
C LYS A 945 -24.98 31.75 -0.72
N VAL A 946 -24.58 31.70 0.57
CA VAL A 946 -25.32 32.32 1.68
C VAL A 946 -25.53 33.83 1.49
N ARG A 947 -24.57 34.52 0.86
CA ARG A 947 -24.65 35.97 0.64
C ARG A 947 -25.58 36.35 -0.52
N ASP A 948 -25.69 35.53 -1.55
CA ASP A 948 -26.60 35.79 -2.67
C ASP A 948 -28.07 35.69 -2.22
N ASP A 949 -28.38 34.76 -1.32
CA ASP A 949 -29.75 34.56 -0.82
C ASP A 949 -30.23 35.71 0.08
N LEU A 950 -29.36 36.32 0.89
CA LEU A 950 -29.69 37.48 1.74
C LEU A 950 -30.05 38.74 0.94
N THR A 951 -29.65 38.83 -0.34
CA THR A 951 -29.98 39.97 -1.21
C THR A 951 -31.32 39.82 -1.94
N ARG A 952 -31.96 38.65 -1.88
CA ARG A 952 -33.34 38.46 -2.37
C ARG A 952 -34.32 38.94 -1.30
N ARG A 953 -34.87 40.14 -1.50
CA ARG A 953 -35.88 40.76 -0.63
C ARG A 953 -37.00 39.76 -0.27
N GLY A 954 -37.12 39.41 1.02
CA GLY A 954 -38.30 38.77 1.60
C GLY A 954 -38.23 37.28 1.92
N GLN A 955 -37.11 36.59 1.67
CA GLN A 955 -36.96 35.17 2.02
C GLN A 955 -36.05 35.01 3.25
N ARG A 956 -36.53 34.27 4.26
CA ARG A 956 -35.69 33.83 5.39
C ARG A 956 -34.59 32.93 4.84
N ALA A 957 -33.36 33.07 5.36
CA ALA A 957 -32.27 32.16 5.00
C ALA A 957 -32.68 30.71 5.33
N PRO A 958 -32.43 29.75 4.41
CA PRO A 958 -32.85 28.37 4.60
C PRO A 958 -32.10 27.73 5.77
N ARG A 959 -32.83 27.08 6.67
CA ARG A 959 -32.25 26.29 7.77
C ARG A 959 -31.58 25.05 7.21
N THR A 960 -30.25 25.06 7.22
CA THR A 960 -29.47 23.97 6.64
C THR A 960 -28.84 23.11 7.73
N LEU A 961 -28.91 21.78 7.57
CA LEU A 961 -28.11 20.83 8.34
C LEU A 961 -26.82 20.53 7.57
N TYR A 962 -25.68 20.85 8.17
CA TYR A 962 -24.37 20.47 7.68
C TYR A 962 -23.86 19.25 8.46
N VAL A 963 -23.47 18.20 7.76
CA VAL A 963 -22.78 17.04 8.34
C VAL A 963 -21.35 17.00 7.81
N LEU A 964 -20.37 17.17 8.70
CA LEU A 964 -18.95 17.17 8.38
C LEU A 964 -18.30 15.91 8.95
N ASP A 965 -17.54 15.20 8.13
CA ASP A 965 -16.77 14.03 8.54
C ASP A 965 -15.30 14.42 8.72
N GLU A 966 -14.81 14.33 9.95
CA GLU A 966 -13.43 14.61 10.40
C GLU A 966 -12.80 15.83 9.69
N PRO A 967 -13.34 17.05 9.87
CA PRO A 967 -12.89 18.23 9.16
C PRO A 967 -11.50 18.74 9.59
N THR A 968 -10.91 18.23 10.68
CA THR A 968 -9.54 18.60 11.08
C THR A 968 -8.45 17.74 10.46
N VAL A 969 -8.81 16.78 9.61
CA VAL A 969 -7.83 15.88 8.97
C VAL A 969 -6.84 16.67 8.11
N GLY A 970 -5.55 16.47 8.40
CA GLY A 970 -4.44 17.15 7.74
C GLY A 970 -4.35 18.65 8.01
N LEU A 971 -5.00 19.14 9.08
CA LEU A 971 -4.91 20.53 9.50
C LEU A 971 -3.90 20.70 10.62
N HIS A 972 -3.05 21.71 10.46
CA HIS A 972 -2.20 22.22 11.54
C HIS A 972 -3.07 22.93 12.60
N MET A 973 -2.61 23.01 13.87
CA MET A 973 -3.37 23.66 14.95
C MET A 973 -3.85 25.09 14.61
N ALA A 974 -3.02 25.86 13.92
CA ALA A 974 -3.37 27.21 13.42
C ALA A 974 -4.50 27.22 12.37
N ASP A 975 -4.66 26.13 11.62
CA ASP A 975 -5.73 25.98 10.63
C ASP A 975 -7.01 25.40 11.28
N VAL A 976 -6.87 24.59 12.35
CA VAL A 976 -8.00 24.17 13.20
C VAL A 976 -8.69 25.39 13.82
N GLU A 977 -7.91 26.37 14.31
CA GLU A 977 -8.46 27.65 14.80
C GLU A 977 -9.35 28.34 13.74
N LYS A 978 -8.87 28.46 12.50
CA LYS A 978 -9.64 29.07 11.41
C LYS A 978 -10.92 28.29 11.10
N LEU A 979 -10.85 26.96 11.13
CA LEU A 979 -12.00 26.09 10.94
C LEU A 979 -13.04 26.30 12.03
N ILE A 980 -12.65 26.40 13.30
CA ILE A 980 -13.57 26.70 14.42
C ILE A 980 -14.37 27.98 14.10
N HIS A 981 -13.69 29.06 13.72
CA HIS A 981 -14.36 30.32 13.36
C HIS A 981 -15.34 30.17 12.19
N VAL A 982 -15.08 29.25 11.24
CA VAL A 982 -15.99 28.96 10.12
C VAL A 982 -17.21 28.18 10.60
N LEU A 983 -17.03 27.18 11.45
CA LEU A 983 -18.12 26.39 12.02
C LEU A 983 -19.06 27.27 12.86
N HIS A 984 -18.51 28.15 13.70
CA HIS A 984 -19.34 29.10 14.47
C HIS A 984 -20.08 30.07 13.55
N ARG A 985 -19.45 30.58 12.48
CA ARG A 985 -20.12 31.43 11.48
C ARG A 985 -21.31 30.74 10.80
N LEU A 986 -21.21 29.43 10.53
CA LEU A 986 -22.33 28.65 9.99
C LEU A 986 -23.48 28.57 10.99
N VAL A 987 -23.19 28.26 12.26
CA VAL A 987 -24.20 28.17 13.31
C VAL A 987 -24.86 29.52 13.60
N ASP A 988 -24.08 30.61 13.66
CA ASP A 988 -24.59 31.98 13.81
C ASP A 988 -25.52 32.41 12.68
N GLY A 989 -25.37 31.81 11.49
CA GLY A 989 -26.29 31.96 10.37
C GLY A 989 -27.64 31.24 10.54
N GLY A 990 -27.90 30.61 11.69
CA GLY A 990 -29.12 29.85 11.97
C GLY A 990 -29.10 28.41 11.42
N ASN A 991 -27.92 27.87 11.14
CA ASN A 991 -27.75 26.50 10.64
C ASN A 991 -27.41 25.52 11.77
N THR A 992 -27.67 24.25 11.53
CA THR A 992 -27.27 23.16 12.45
C THR A 992 -26.02 22.49 11.88
N VAL A 993 -24.99 22.32 12.70
CA VAL A 993 -23.71 21.73 12.27
C VAL A 993 -23.42 20.50 13.11
N VAL A 994 -23.36 19.35 12.47
CA VAL A 994 -22.99 18.07 13.07
C VAL A 994 -21.61 17.69 12.55
N VAL A 995 -20.66 17.51 13.46
CA VAL A 995 -19.26 17.19 13.13
C VAL A 995 -18.90 15.83 13.72
N ILE A 996 -18.35 14.93 12.92
CA ILE A 996 -17.69 13.72 13.43
C ILE A 996 -16.24 14.10 13.71
N GLU A 997 -15.79 14.02 14.96
CA GLU A 997 -14.42 14.43 15.33
C GLU A 997 -13.82 13.65 16.50
N HIS A 998 -12.49 13.68 16.51
CA HIS A 998 -11.57 13.20 17.52
C HIS A 998 -10.65 14.31 18.07
N ASN A 999 -10.47 15.41 17.33
CA ASN A 999 -9.66 16.55 17.75
C ASN A 999 -10.28 17.25 18.98
N LEU A 1000 -9.46 17.43 20.02
CA LEU A 1000 -9.89 17.94 21.31
C LEU A 1000 -10.27 19.43 21.29
N ASP A 1001 -9.68 20.22 20.39
CA ASP A 1001 -10.02 21.64 20.19
C ASP A 1001 -11.48 21.76 19.70
N ILE A 1002 -11.87 20.99 18.67
CA ILE A 1002 -13.25 20.97 18.15
C ILE A 1002 -14.24 20.42 19.18
N ILE A 1003 -13.88 19.35 19.89
CA ILE A 1003 -14.70 18.78 20.95
C ILE A 1003 -14.91 19.80 22.09
N ALA A 1004 -13.89 20.59 22.42
CA ALA A 1004 -13.99 21.62 23.45
C ALA A 1004 -14.87 22.82 23.05
N GLU A 1005 -14.99 23.13 21.76
CA GLU A 1005 -15.86 24.17 21.21
C GLU A 1005 -17.33 23.77 21.06
N ALA A 1006 -17.63 22.47 21.08
CA ALA A 1006 -18.97 21.98 20.85
C ALA A 1006 -19.99 22.57 21.84
N ASP A 1007 -21.21 22.84 21.36
CA ASP A 1007 -22.35 23.16 22.21
C ASP A 1007 -22.91 21.85 22.83
N TRP A 1008 -22.83 20.74 22.09
CA TRP A 1008 -23.35 19.44 22.49
C TRP A 1008 -22.48 18.29 21.96
N ILE A 1009 -22.29 17.23 22.76
CA ILE A 1009 -21.48 16.06 22.37
C ILE A 1009 -22.30 14.78 22.47
N PHE A 1010 -22.13 13.91 21.49
CA PHE A 1010 -22.44 12.49 21.54
C PHE A 1010 -21.16 11.67 21.60
N ASP A 1011 -20.92 10.98 22.71
CA ASP A 1011 -19.79 10.07 22.88
C ASP A 1011 -20.28 8.63 22.67
N LEU A 1012 -19.79 7.95 21.63
CA LEU A 1012 -20.14 6.56 21.29
C LEU A 1012 -19.07 5.57 21.76
N GLY A 1013 -19.51 4.43 22.28
CA GLY A 1013 -18.61 3.38 22.75
C GLY A 1013 -19.35 2.26 23.49
N PRO A 1014 -18.75 1.67 24.55
CA PRO A 1014 -17.44 2.00 25.14
C PRO A 1014 -16.23 1.54 24.30
N GLU A 1015 -16.42 0.54 23.43
CA GLU A 1015 -15.37 0.00 22.54
C GLU A 1015 -15.76 0.10 21.06
N GLY A 1016 -14.87 -0.34 20.17
CA GLY A 1016 -15.13 -0.50 18.74
C GLY A 1016 -15.81 -1.83 18.38
N GLY A 1017 -16.36 -1.92 17.17
CA GLY A 1017 -16.90 -3.17 16.63
C GLY A 1017 -18.10 -3.70 17.43
N ALA A 1018 -18.07 -4.98 17.79
CA ALA A 1018 -19.17 -5.64 18.51
C ALA A 1018 -19.39 -5.08 19.93
N GLY A 1019 -18.34 -4.53 20.57
CA GLY A 1019 -18.39 -3.90 21.89
C GLY A 1019 -18.91 -2.44 21.88
N GLY A 1020 -19.17 -1.88 20.69
CA GLY A 1020 -19.63 -0.51 20.51
C GLY A 1020 -21.12 -0.36 20.24
N GLY A 1021 -21.47 0.75 19.59
CA GLY A 1021 -22.82 1.04 19.11
C GLY A 1021 -23.79 1.54 20.17
N ARG A 1022 -23.29 2.02 21.32
CA ARG A 1022 -24.06 2.66 22.39
C ARG A 1022 -23.62 4.11 22.56
N ILE A 1023 -24.54 4.96 22.98
CA ILE A 1023 -24.22 6.32 23.44
C ILE A 1023 -23.79 6.19 24.90
N VAL A 1024 -22.51 6.45 25.19
CA VAL A 1024 -21.98 6.42 26.56
C VAL A 1024 -22.20 7.75 27.28
N ALA A 1025 -22.27 8.85 26.54
CA ALA A 1025 -22.67 10.15 27.05
C ALA A 1025 -23.31 11.02 25.95
N GLN A 1026 -24.29 11.82 26.35
CA GLN A 1026 -24.91 12.86 25.53
C GLN A 1026 -25.08 14.10 26.41
N CYS A 1027 -24.17 15.07 26.29
CA CYS A 1027 -24.07 16.19 27.23
C CYS A 1027 -23.18 17.33 26.70
N ALA A 1028 -23.10 18.43 27.44
CA ALA A 1028 -22.15 19.52 27.17
C ALA A 1028 -20.69 19.09 27.45
N PRO A 1029 -19.68 19.72 26.81
CA PRO A 1029 -18.27 19.36 27.01
C PRO A 1029 -17.78 19.43 28.46
N ALA A 1030 -18.31 20.35 29.27
CA ALA A 1030 -17.93 20.48 30.68
C ALA A 1030 -18.37 19.26 31.51
N GLU A 1031 -19.54 18.69 31.21
CA GLU A 1031 -20.06 17.50 31.89
C GLU A 1031 -19.33 16.23 31.43
N LEU A 1032 -18.97 16.15 30.15
CA LEU A 1032 -18.26 14.99 29.60
C LEU A 1032 -16.91 14.76 30.29
N ARG A 1033 -16.19 15.83 30.67
CA ARG A 1033 -14.91 15.76 31.41
C ARG A 1033 -15.00 15.00 32.73
N LEU A 1034 -16.19 14.97 33.35
CA LEU A 1034 -16.43 14.31 34.63
C LEU A 1034 -16.84 12.84 34.45
N LYS A 1035 -17.08 12.40 33.22
CA LYS A 1035 -17.50 11.02 32.91
C LYS A 1035 -16.26 10.12 32.73
N PRO A 1036 -16.30 8.86 33.21
CA PRO A 1036 -15.19 7.91 33.04
C PRO A 1036 -15.20 7.27 31.65
N THR A 1037 -15.27 8.08 30.59
CA THR A 1037 -15.16 7.61 29.19
C THR A 1037 -13.78 7.95 28.64
N PRO A 1038 -13.28 7.23 27.61
CA PRO A 1038 -12.00 7.56 26.98
C PRO A 1038 -11.92 9.02 26.50
N THR A 1039 -13.01 9.55 25.95
CA THR A 1039 -13.12 10.95 25.52
C THR A 1039 -13.12 11.89 26.72
N GLY A 1040 -13.88 11.59 27.78
CA GLY A 1040 -13.92 12.39 29.00
C GLY A 1040 -12.56 12.53 29.68
N GLN A 1041 -11.80 11.43 29.76
CA GLN A 1041 -10.43 11.41 30.29
C GLN A 1041 -9.47 12.26 29.44
N ALA A 1042 -9.50 12.09 28.12
CA ALA A 1042 -8.66 12.89 27.22
C ALA A 1042 -8.99 14.39 27.31
N LEU A 1043 -10.27 14.75 27.38
CA LEU A 1043 -10.73 16.13 27.51
C LEU A 1043 -10.37 16.74 28.88
N LEU A 1044 -10.34 15.93 29.93
CA LEU A 1044 -9.87 16.35 31.27
C LEU A 1044 -8.38 16.66 31.26
N GLU A 1045 -7.54 15.75 30.73
CA GLU A 1045 -6.10 15.96 30.59
C GLU A 1045 -5.79 17.19 29.74
N PHE A 1046 -6.49 17.34 28.61
CA PHE A 1046 -6.39 18.52 27.75
C PHE A 1046 -6.72 19.82 28.50
N HIS A 1047 -7.84 19.86 29.23
CA HIS A 1047 -8.21 21.04 30.01
C HIS A 1047 -7.19 21.38 31.10
N GLN A 1048 -6.59 20.38 31.75
CA GLN A 1048 -5.54 20.61 32.75
C GLN A 1048 -4.27 21.21 32.14
N ARG A 1049 -3.93 20.86 30.89
CA ARG A 1049 -2.79 21.47 30.16
C ARG A 1049 -3.06 22.94 29.80
N LEU A 1050 -4.32 23.32 29.56
CA LEU A 1050 -4.70 24.70 29.21
C LEU A 1050 -4.60 25.67 30.40
N GLN A 1051 -4.68 25.18 31.64
CA GLN A 1051 -4.58 26.05 32.81
C GLN A 1051 -3.11 26.46 33.04
N PRO A 1052 -2.79 27.77 33.10
CA PRO A 1052 -1.44 28.21 33.40
C PRO A 1052 -1.02 27.65 34.75
N ALA A 1053 0.20 27.10 34.80
CA ALA A 1053 0.73 26.43 35.97
C ALA A 1053 0.66 27.32 37.22
N VAL A 1054 -0.36 27.12 38.07
CA VAL A 1054 -0.34 27.49 39.49
C VAL A 1054 0.59 26.52 40.29
N LYS A 1055 1.56 25.90 39.61
CA LYS A 1055 2.60 25.07 40.20
C LYS A 1055 3.83 25.93 40.52
N SER A 1056 3.68 26.91 41.41
CA SER A 1056 4.83 27.47 42.15
C SER A 1056 4.51 27.91 43.59
N ALA A 1057 3.26 27.88 44.05
CA ALA A 1057 2.92 28.27 45.42
C ALA A 1057 2.72 27.11 46.42
N VAL A 1058 2.54 25.87 45.95
CA VAL A 1058 2.22 24.72 46.84
C VAL A 1058 3.43 23.82 47.12
N ALA A 1059 4.50 23.90 46.32
CA ALA A 1059 5.74 23.16 46.58
C ALA A 1059 6.59 23.77 47.73
N GLY A 1060 6.29 25.00 48.15
CA GLY A 1060 6.97 25.67 49.27
C GLY A 1060 6.38 25.38 50.66
N LEU A 1061 5.24 24.70 50.75
CA LEU A 1061 4.50 24.50 52.01
C LEU A 1061 4.47 23.04 52.51
N VAL A 1062 5.15 22.10 51.82
CA VAL A 1062 5.22 20.68 52.21
C VAL A 1062 6.66 20.27 52.58
N SER A 1063 7.43 21.18 53.16
CA SER A 1063 8.73 20.86 53.79
C SER A 1063 8.73 21.07 55.31
N GLY A 1064 7.56 21.08 55.93
CA GLY A 1064 7.42 21.18 57.38
C GLY A 1064 6.24 20.40 57.91
N SER A 1065 6.54 19.48 58.84
CA SER A 1065 5.65 18.73 59.74
C SER A 1065 5.12 17.37 59.27
N SER A 1066 5.26 16.46 60.23
CA SER A 1066 5.19 15.01 60.21
C SER A 1066 3.78 14.44 60.37
N GLY A 1067 3.48 13.39 59.59
CA GLY A 1067 2.65 12.23 59.95
C GLY A 1067 1.14 12.44 60.18
N TYR A 1068 0.29 11.90 59.27
CA TYR A 1068 -0.96 11.15 59.52
C TYR A 1068 -1.56 10.69 58.15
N PRO A 1069 -2.36 9.59 58.09
CA PRO A 1069 -2.65 8.87 56.84
C PRO A 1069 -3.79 9.46 56.00
N LEU A 1070 -3.71 9.18 54.70
CA LEU A 1070 -4.61 9.57 53.61
C LEU A 1070 -6.02 8.97 53.77
N GLU A 1071 -6.96 9.73 54.34
CA GLU A 1071 -8.39 9.58 54.11
C GLU A 1071 -9.08 10.93 54.45
N LYS A 1072 -9.67 11.57 53.43
CA LYS A 1072 -10.38 12.88 53.38
C LYS A 1072 -9.65 14.00 52.63
N ILE A 1073 -9.63 13.92 51.30
CA ILE A 1073 -9.61 15.10 50.43
C ILE A 1073 -10.65 14.87 49.33
N CYS A 1074 -11.92 15.08 49.67
CA CYS A 1074 -13.03 15.08 48.70
C CYS A 1074 -14.16 15.95 49.27
N SER A 1075 -13.89 17.22 49.59
CA SER A 1075 -14.94 18.18 49.99
C SER A 1075 -14.47 19.64 50.15
N VAL A 1076 -13.58 20.19 49.32
CA VAL A 1076 -13.42 21.66 49.26
C VAL A 1076 -12.96 22.13 47.86
N SER A 1077 -13.87 22.30 46.91
CA SER A 1077 -13.68 23.22 45.77
C SER A 1077 -15.01 23.76 45.22
N ALA A 1078 -15.98 23.98 46.11
CA ALA A 1078 -17.27 24.61 45.78
C ALA A 1078 -17.41 25.93 46.55
N ALA A 1079 -16.46 26.86 46.35
CA ALA A 1079 -16.56 28.23 46.87
C ALA A 1079 -15.49 29.15 46.23
N SER A 1080 -15.48 29.29 44.91
CA SER A 1080 -14.87 30.45 44.23
C SER A 1080 -15.26 30.47 42.75
N ALA A 1081 -16.55 30.73 42.50
CA ALA A 1081 -17.06 31.19 41.22
C ALA A 1081 -18.19 32.18 41.52
N GLN A 1082 -17.82 33.45 41.65
CA GLN A 1082 -18.67 34.60 41.42
C GLN A 1082 -18.01 35.44 40.34
#